data_AF-A0A8J2IH11-F1
#
_entry.id   AF-A0A8J2IH11-F1
#
_cell.length_a   1.000
_cell.length_b   1.000
_cell.length_c   1.000
_cell.angle_alpha   90.00
_cell.angle_beta   90.00
_cell.angle_gamma   90.00
#
_symmetry.space_group_name_H-M   'P 1'
#
loop_
_entity.id
_entity.type
_entity.pdbx_description
1 polymer ?
#
loop_
_entity_poly.entity_id
_entity_poly.type
_entity_poly.pdbx_seq_one_letter_code
_entity_poly.pdbx_strand_id
1 'polypeptide(L)'
;MTETQKLPIFSPPGFLDYSHRRLPPLEIPPDAVPPRSDHQFRSPINQLPSIHAGLPPRHDYPQPPSVHRSAAPVEKLLQHSNPYTPPRSDPPYSPQQYGPSISPRSEFDSRGPRRLTEHRYPYEEPRHYQHSQHHEQPYSSLTSPVESSQQRPYPPLPSPGYTPSYASSSTPFRGSVGSHQHSQSHRGSIAAPHGSIAYSEPSATAPPPQKQHRAIPLPGSIPQPVYNEQLNLNYELRVRQQPIAARACGFGERDRRVIDPPPIIQLLVTDPKTGAAEQEELRYSLNVVHCTLWNAEGTNEETALIQPDRRTTRRLMGQLVASPSVAKDEHDAEGCFFCFPDLSCRTHGKYRLRFVLMRIDPMNLHVGGFSPILTEVLSDVFTVYTAKDFPGMRPSSALTRALKLQGCNIQVKKGNEKALARKRLTASQEHDNTEEDELKRRPSSTGLLLKTIGLKVSSIKVDPYLNVDAGTMNPKEHGEVFVLSDGGEVDLDLGNYERYLNITLTRDNNITTGKIYQHVIERERKGDYLGKTVQVVPHITDAIQDWIEKVARIPVDDSGEEPDVCIIELGGTVGDIESMPFIEAMSQLRRRAGKNNFMQIHVSYVPVIHGEQKTKPTQQAIKAVRSNGLIPDLIACRCERELEASAVEKIAHFCQVENEQVLVVRDMPSIYQVPMLLEQQRLIPMVRQFLALEQLSISPSMLQKGNHTWAQWQSLTGHDTRFHDPVTIALVGKYVELQDSYLSVIKSLEHATMRCRRKLDIRWVDSDHLEPKCQKTDPAKYHNAWHEVVKASGILVPGGFGQRATEGMISAATWAREHKKPYLGVCLGMQIAVIEYARNVCGIKDATSEEFNGEAQNKLIMFMPEVDKTTMGASMRLGLRPTLFQPGSEWSRLRALYAGKEEILERHRHRYEVNPDYIETLEKGGLSFVGKDDAGVRMEVIEIKDHPWFVGVQFHPEYLSRVLDPSRPYLGFVAASAGMLDEITRDYQSGAADGLSAEGIANGVNGLKINGDASF
;
A
#
# COMPACT_ATOMS: atom_id res chain seq x y z
N MET A 1 14.20 -60.73 6.74
CA MET A 1 14.95 -61.50 7.76
C MET A 1 16.34 -60.87 7.82
N THR A 2 16.89 -60.47 8.97
CA THR A 2 16.44 -60.69 10.37
C THR A 2 16.66 -59.43 11.23
N GLU A 3 16.25 -59.50 12.49
CA GLU A 3 16.15 -58.40 13.46
C GLU A 3 17.45 -57.60 13.71
N THR A 4 17.29 -56.31 14.01
CA THR A 4 18.24 -55.52 14.81
C THR A 4 17.51 -54.83 15.98
N GLN A 5 18.25 -54.62 17.07
CA GLN A 5 17.72 -54.47 18.43
C GLN A 5 17.00 -53.12 18.68
N LYS A 6 16.00 -53.13 19.58
CA LYS A 6 15.34 -51.92 20.09
C LYS A 6 16.21 -51.20 21.13
N LEU A 7 16.24 -49.87 21.06
CA LEU A 7 16.75 -49.00 22.13
C LEU A 7 15.72 -48.85 23.27
N PRO A 8 16.16 -48.52 24.51
CA PRO A 8 15.28 -48.50 25.68
C PRO A 8 14.30 -47.31 25.69
N ILE A 9 13.08 -47.57 26.17
CA ILE A 9 12.04 -46.57 26.37
C ILE A 9 12.08 -46.11 27.84
N PHE A 10 12.26 -44.81 28.07
CA PHE A 10 12.10 -44.21 29.40
C PHE A 10 10.63 -43.83 29.62
N SER A 11 10.06 -44.20 30.77
CA SER A 11 8.69 -43.84 31.15
C SER A 11 8.63 -42.40 31.70
N PRO A 12 7.58 -41.61 31.37
CA PRO A 12 7.38 -40.30 31.98
C PRO A 12 7.03 -40.44 33.47
N PRO A 13 7.46 -39.49 34.34
CA PRO A 13 7.06 -39.47 35.74
C PRO A 13 5.55 -39.24 35.88
N GLY A 14 4.91 -40.02 36.76
CA GLY A 14 3.45 -40.02 36.91
C GLY A 14 2.87 -38.74 37.51
N PHE A 15 1.70 -38.34 37.01
CA PHE A 15 0.89 -37.29 37.64
C PHE A 15 0.38 -37.78 39.01
N LEU A 16 0.49 -36.92 40.03
CA LEU A 16 -0.22 -37.08 41.30
C LEU A 16 -1.54 -36.33 41.25
N ASP A 17 -2.64 -37.03 41.49
CA ASP A 17 -3.97 -36.46 41.64
C ASP A 17 -4.07 -35.66 42.95
N TYR A 18 -4.51 -34.40 42.85
CA TYR A 18 -4.82 -33.53 43.98
C TYR A 18 -6.13 -32.77 43.77
N SER A 19 -7.19 -33.54 43.54
CA SER A 19 -8.55 -33.08 43.74
C SER A 19 -8.81 -32.65 45.21
N HIS A 20 -9.56 -31.56 45.38
CA HIS A 20 -10.07 -31.01 46.66
C HIS A 20 -9.09 -30.50 47.73
N ARG A 21 -8.84 -29.18 47.74
CA ARG A 21 -8.91 -28.34 48.97
C ARG A 21 -9.11 -26.86 48.61
N ARG A 22 -10.05 -26.19 49.30
CA ARG A 22 -10.20 -24.72 49.26
C ARG A 22 -9.23 -24.10 50.27
N LEU A 23 -8.66 -22.94 49.95
CA LEU A 23 -7.94 -22.11 50.93
C LEU A 23 -8.91 -21.08 51.56
N PRO A 24 -8.78 -20.77 52.86
CA PRO A 24 -9.61 -19.78 53.56
C PRO A 24 -9.15 -18.33 53.31
N PRO A 25 -9.97 -17.32 53.61
CA PRO A 25 -9.56 -15.92 53.57
C PRO A 25 -8.58 -15.57 54.71
N LEU A 26 -7.78 -14.52 54.47
CA LEU A 26 -6.87 -13.93 55.46
C LEU A 26 -7.54 -12.74 56.15
N GLU A 27 -7.77 -12.85 57.46
CA GLU A 27 -8.13 -11.74 58.34
C GLU A 27 -6.86 -11.19 59.04
N ILE A 28 -6.88 -9.91 59.42
CA ILE A 28 -5.74 -9.20 60.04
C ILE A 28 -6.09 -8.88 61.51
N PRO A 29 -5.28 -9.30 62.50
CA PRO A 29 -5.51 -8.96 63.91
C PRO A 29 -5.27 -7.47 64.24
N PRO A 30 -5.95 -6.91 65.27
CA PRO A 30 -5.81 -5.51 65.69
C PRO A 30 -4.67 -5.24 66.69
N ASP A 31 -4.46 -3.93 66.94
CA ASP A 31 -3.83 -3.29 68.10
C ASP A 31 -2.31 -3.45 68.36
N ALA A 32 -1.53 -2.49 67.83
CA ALA A 32 -0.33 -1.95 68.47
C ALA A 32 -0.09 -0.47 68.08
N VAL A 33 -0.27 0.44 69.05
CA VAL A 33 -0.20 1.93 69.03
C VAL A 33 0.20 2.35 70.47
N PRO A 34 0.90 3.47 70.82
CA PRO A 34 1.19 4.77 70.15
C PRO A 34 2.73 5.09 70.11
N PRO A 35 3.27 6.35 70.03
CA PRO A 35 2.69 7.70 69.88
C PRO A 35 3.23 8.56 68.71
N ARG A 36 2.75 9.81 68.62
CA ARG A 36 3.12 10.86 67.64
C ARG A 36 3.90 12.01 68.28
N SER A 37 4.57 12.81 67.45
CA SER A 37 4.73 14.27 67.65
C SER A 37 4.81 14.99 66.29
N ASP A 38 3.85 15.89 66.04
CA ASP A 38 3.88 17.18 65.32
C ASP A 38 4.82 17.47 64.11
N HIS A 39 4.46 18.33 63.13
CA HIS A 39 3.39 19.34 63.07
C HIS A 39 2.83 19.56 61.63
N GLN A 40 1.96 20.55 61.43
CA GLN A 40 1.15 20.76 60.21
C GLN A 40 1.73 21.76 59.19
N PHE A 41 1.28 21.71 57.93
CA PHE A 41 0.88 22.90 57.15
C PHE A 41 -0.21 22.58 56.11
N ARG A 42 -1.00 23.58 55.69
CA ARG A 42 -2.20 23.44 54.82
C ARG A 42 -2.07 24.14 53.45
N SER A 43 -2.90 23.70 52.51
CA SER A 43 -3.18 24.33 51.21
C SER A 43 -4.01 25.62 51.33
N PRO A 44 -3.96 26.53 50.32
CA PRO A 44 -4.99 27.53 50.06
C PRO A 44 -5.79 27.29 48.76
N ILE A 45 -6.90 28.03 48.60
CA ILE A 45 -7.87 27.97 47.49
C ILE A 45 -8.07 29.40 46.90
N ASN A 46 -8.61 29.50 45.68
CA ASN A 46 -9.01 30.71 44.96
C ASN A 46 -9.72 31.80 45.82
N GLN A 47 -9.42 33.09 45.58
CA GLN A 47 -10.36 34.15 45.09
C GLN A 47 -9.72 35.57 45.11
N LEU A 48 -10.35 36.54 44.42
CA LEU A 48 -9.94 37.97 44.30
C LEU A 48 -10.73 38.86 45.28
N PRO A 49 -10.22 40.05 45.70
CA PRO A 49 -10.84 41.31 45.24
C PRO A 49 -9.97 42.61 45.19
N SER A 50 -10.13 43.36 44.07
CA SER A 50 -10.35 44.82 43.90
C SER A 50 -9.78 45.98 44.78
N ILE A 51 -9.36 47.06 44.06
CA ILE A 51 -9.72 48.52 44.22
C ILE A 51 -8.78 49.56 44.94
N HIS A 52 -8.67 50.75 44.29
CA HIS A 52 -8.15 52.10 44.70
C HIS A 52 -6.64 52.33 44.99
N ALA A 53 -6.03 53.51 44.79
CA ALA A 53 -6.33 54.71 43.94
C ALA A 53 -5.12 55.71 43.89
N GLY A 54 -5.00 56.55 42.84
CA GLY A 54 -4.07 57.72 42.82
C GLY A 54 -3.74 58.31 41.43
N LEU A 55 -3.98 59.62 41.22
CA LEU A 55 -3.76 60.48 40.01
C LEU A 55 -3.95 61.98 40.42
N PRO A 56 -3.81 63.02 39.54
CA PRO A 56 -3.32 63.10 38.16
C PRO A 56 -1.85 63.62 38.16
N PRO A 57 -1.34 64.73 37.53
CA PRO A 57 -1.86 65.72 36.54
C PRO A 57 -1.88 65.21 35.06
N ARG A 58 -1.41 65.97 34.03
CA ARG A 58 -1.98 67.05 33.15
C ARG A 58 -0.91 67.36 32.06
N HIS A 59 -1.08 68.02 30.90
CA HIS A 59 -2.17 68.47 29.98
C HIS A 59 -1.45 68.89 28.65
N ASP A 60 -2.00 68.96 27.42
CA ASP A 60 -3.22 68.42 26.79
C ASP A 60 -3.15 68.50 25.22
N TYR A 61 -4.23 68.01 24.58
CA TYR A 61 -4.79 68.12 23.20
C TYR A 61 -4.64 69.43 22.36
N PRO A 62 -5.11 69.53 21.07
CA PRO A 62 -5.59 68.51 20.07
C PRO A 62 -5.09 68.67 18.59
N GLN A 63 -5.65 67.83 17.70
CA GLN A 63 -5.59 67.73 16.21
C GLN A 63 -6.19 68.91 15.37
N PRO A 64 -6.38 68.86 14.00
CA PRO A 64 -5.74 68.14 12.86
C PRO A 64 -5.31 69.14 11.70
N PRO A 65 -5.53 68.91 10.37
CA PRO A 65 -4.61 68.25 9.41
C PRO A 65 -4.16 69.08 8.16
N SER A 66 -3.32 68.47 7.30
CA SER A 66 -3.23 68.60 5.80
C SER A 66 -1.96 69.21 5.10
N VAL A 67 -1.39 68.42 4.16
CA VAL A 67 -1.03 68.74 2.75
C VAL A 67 0.25 69.56 2.33
N HIS A 68 1.10 68.91 1.49
CA HIS A 68 1.95 69.38 0.34
C HIS A 68 3.40 70.00 0.44
N ARG A 69 4.32 69.34 -0.31
CA ARG A 69 5.26 69.81 -1.39
C ARG A 69 6.43 70.82 -1.17
N SER A 70 7.67 70.26 -1.23
CA SER A 70 8.79 70.49 -2.21
C SER A 70 9.37 71.87 -2.59
N ALA A 71 10.73 71.94 -2.68
CA ALA A 71 11.52 72.80 -3.59
C ALA A 71 12.94 72.20 -3.88
N ALA A 72 13.65 72.71 -4.91
CA ALA A 72 15.01 72.34 -5.40
C ALA A 72 15.71 73.64 -5.94
N PRO A 73 16.58 73.73 -7.00
CA PRO A 73 17.51 72.80 -7.73
C PRO A 73 19.00 72.80 -7.19
N VAL A 74 20.20 72.85 -7.85
CA VAL A 74 20.76 73.28 -9.19
C VAL A 74 22.16 72.64 -9.50
N GLU A 75 22.31 71.89 -10.63
CA GLU A 75 23.49 71.78 -11.58
C GLU A 75 24.93 71.41 -11.05
N LYS A 76 26.07 71.19 -11.77
CA LYS A 76 26.64 70.94 -13.17
C LYS A 76 28.14 70.45 -12.99
N LEU A 77 29.08 70.14 -13.93
CA LEU A 77 29.29 70.00 -15.40
C LEU A 77 30.62 69.18 -15.68
N LEU A 78 30.75 68.47 -16.83
CA LEU A 78 31.99 68.00 -17.57
C LEU A 78 33.08 67.13 -16.84
N GLN A 79 33.89 66.22 -17.47
CA GLN A 79 33.88 65.49 -18.76
C GLN A 79 34.90 64.29 -18.75
N HIS A 80 34.56 63.15 -19.40
CA HIS A 80 35.38 62.04 -19.97
C HIS A 80 36.60 61.44 -19.21
N SER A 81 36.99 60.16 -19.39
CA SER A 81 36.80 59.20 -20.49
C SER A 81 36.59 57.72 -20.04
N ASN A 82 36.31 56.85 -21.02
CA ASN A 82 36.12 55.38 -20.91
C ASN A 82 37.25 54.67 -21.75
N PRO A 83 37.45 53.32 -21.81
CA PRO A 83 36.45 52.25 -21.60
C PRO A 83 36.89 50.95 -20.88
N TYR A 84 35.97 50.33 -20.12
CA TYR A 84 35.39 49.00 -20.41
C TYR A 84 34.30 48.69 -19.36
N THR A 85 33.14 48.17 -19.76
CA THR A 85 31.99 47.99 -18.83
C THR A 85 31.17 46.74 -19.19
N PRO A 86 30.83 45.86 -18.23
CA PRO A 86 30.03 44.66 -18.48
C PRO A 86 28.51 44.95 -18.44
N PRO A 87 27.67 44.08 -19.01
CA PRO A 87 26.22 44.13 -18.82
C PRO A 87 25.80 43.41 -17.54
N ARG A 88 24.99 44.06 -16.70
CA ARG A 88 24.17 43.39 -15.68
C ARG A 88 22.84 44.13 -15.51
N SER A 89 21.74 43.36 -15.52
CA SER A 89 20.40 43.64 -14.95
C SER A 89 19.73 45.01 -15.19
N ASP A 90 18.49 44.99 -15.70
CA ASP A 90 17.42 45.90 -15.24
C ASP A 90 15.98 45.41 -15.57
N PRO A 91 15.01 45.56 -14.64
CA PRO A 91 13.55 45.62 -14.88
C PRO A 91 13.04 47.08 -14.69
N PRO A 92 11.74 47.43 -14.49
CA PRO A 92 10.45 46.79 -14.80
C PRO A 92 9.42 47.68 -15.59
N TYR A 93 8.36 47.04 -16.09
CA TYR A 93 6.95 47.49 -16.33
C TYR A 93 6.50 48.98 -16.28
N SER A 94 5.72 49.44 -17.30
CA SER A 94 4.47 50.26 -17.20
C SER A 94 3.81 50.61 -18.58
N PRO A 95 2.54 51.09 -18.67
CA PRO A 95 1.68 50.87 -19.87
C PRO A 95 0.91 52.09 -20.50
N GLN A 96 0.29 51.87 -21.68
CA GLN A 96 -1.04 52.34 -22.18
C GLN A 96 -1.16 52.92 -23.63
N GLN A 97 -2.34 52.64 -24.24
CA GLN A 97 -3.10 53.36 -25.30
C GLN A 97 -2.59 53.42 -26.77
N TYR A 98 -3.42 52.93 -27.72
CA TYR A 98 -4.12 53.73 -28.76
C TYR A 98 -5.20 52.88 -29.50
N GLY A 99 -6.16 53.53 -30.18
CA GLY A 99 -7.15 52.93 -31.12
C GLY A 99 -6.87 53.35 -32.59
N PRO A 100 -7.80 53.20 -33.58
CA PRO A 100 -9.27 53.04 -33.47
C PRO A 100 -9.88 51.90 -34.36
N SER A 101 -11.16 52.03 -34.73
CA SER A 101 -12.06 51.02 -35.33
C SER A 101 -12.31 51.12 -36.85
N ILE A 102 -12.80 50.04 -37.49
CA ILE A 102 -13.96 49.97 -38.45
C ILE A 102 -14.07 48.56 -39.12
N SER A 103 -15.25 48.18 -39.63
CA SER A 103 -15.50 46.97 -40.47
C SER A 103 -16.49 47.28 -41.60
N PRO A 104 -16.53 46.46 -42.68
CA PRO A 104 -17.84 45.96 -43.14
C PRO A 104 -17.85 44.52 -43.72
N ARG A 105 -19.06 44.08 -44.14
CA ARG A 105 -19.36 42.96 -45.08
C ARG A 105 -19.00 43.38 -46.54
N SER A 106 -19.20 42.67 -47.68
CA SER A 106 -20.15 41.64 -48.20
C SER A 106 -19.53 40.95 -49.47
N GLU A 107 -20.19 40.19 -50.36
CA GLU A 107 -20.94 38.90 -50.36
C GLU A 107 -21.08 38.39 -51.84
N PHE A 108 -21.35 37.08 -52.11
CA PHE A 108 -21.57 36.43 -53.45
C PHE A 108 -20.36 36.43 -54.44
N ASP A 109 -20.26 35.67 -55.57
CA ASP A 109 -20.64 34.30 -56.06
C ASP A 109 -19.66 34.00 -57.28
N SER A 110 -19.64 32.99 -58.18
CA SER A 110 -20.54 31.89 -58.55
C SER A 110 -19.84 30.73 -59.32
N ARG A 111 -20.58 29.62 -59.52
CA ARG A 111 -20.53 28.55 -60.56
C ARG A 111 -19.40 28.57 -61.63
N GLY A 112 -18.72 27.43 -61.85
CA GLY A 112 -17.78 27.20 -62.97
C GLY A 112 -18.34 26.34 -64.14
N PRO A 113 -17.53 25.98 -65.17
CA PRO A 113 -17.93 24.98 -66.17
C PRO A 113 -16.86 23.96 -66.71
N ARG A 114 -17.31 22.72 -66.95
CA ARG A 114 -17.02 21.76 -68.07
C ARG A 114 -15.59 21.34 -68.52
N ARG A 115 -15.39 19.99 -68.57
CA ARG A 115 -14.82 19.04 -69.59
C ARG A 115 -13.75 19.53 -70.62
N LEU A 116 -12.79 18.72 -71.09
CA LEU A 116 -12.79 17.39 -71.80
C LEU A 116 -11.38 16.70 -71.65
N THR A 117 -10.97 15.50 -72.10
CA THR A 117 -11.48 14.23 -72.74
C THR A 117 -10.38 13.12 -72.56
N GLU A 118 -10.48 11.77 -72.64
CA GLU A 118 -11.56 10.74 -72.76
C GLU A 118 -11.31 9.69 -73.91
N HIS A 119 -10.29 8.79 -73.78
CA HIS A 119 -9.97 7.65 -74.71
C HIS A 119 -9.40 6.40 -73.96
N ARG A 120 -9.67 5.11 -74.28
CA ARG A 120 -10.72 4.48 -75.14
C ARG A 120 -10.86 2.91 -75.01
N TYR A 121 -11.77 2.38 -74.16
CA TYR A 121 -12.51 1.07 -74.27
C TYR A 121 -11.73 -0.31 -74.26
N PRO A 122 -12.38 -1.53 -74.20
CA PRO A 122 -13.81 -1.94 -74.04
C PRO A 122 -14.14 -3.02 -72.92
N TYR A 123 -15.37 -3.60 -72.99
CA TYR A 123 -16.07 -4.63 -72.16
C TYR A 123 -15.59 -6.11 -72.40
N GLU A 124 -16.11 -7.25 -71.87
CA GLU A 124 -17.51 -7.69 -71.56
C GLU A 124 -17.62 -8.96 -70.63
N GLU A 125 -18.85 -9.45 -70.31
CA GLU A 125 -19.24 -10.68 -69.53
C GLU A 125 -19.49 -11.93 -70.46
N PRO A 126 -19.88 -13.21 -70.07
CA PRO A 126 -20.71 -13.68 -68.92
C PRO A 126 -20.52 -15.16 -68.34
N ARG A 127 -21.39 -15.53 -67.37
CA ARG A 127 -22.00 -16.85 -66.95
C ARG A 127 -21.51 -18.29 -67.33
N HIS A 128 -21.45 -19.14 -66.28
CA HIS A 128 -21.97 -20.54 -66.09
C HIS A 128 -21.35 -21.87 -66.68
N TYR A 129 -21.23 -22.86 -65.75
CA TYR A 129 -21.53 -24.33 -65.82
C TYR A 129 -20.54 -25.42 -66.35
N GLN A 130 -20.29 -26.41 -65.47
CA GLN A 130 -20.23 -27.90 -65.64
C GLN A 130 -18.96 -28.72 -66.09
N HIS A 131 -18.47 -29.54 -65.13
CA HIS A 131 -18.22 -31.01 -65.17
C HIS A 131 -16.88 -31.73 -65.53
N SER A 132 -16.53 -32.66 -64.62
CA SER A 132 -16.04 -34.08 -64.77
C SER A 132 -14.58 -34.49 -65.09
N GLN A 133 -13.98 -35.23 -64.12
CA GLN A 133 -13.14 -36.46 -64.20
C GLN A 133 -11.71 -36.36 -64.85
N HIS A 134 -10.67 -37.15 -64.52
CA HIS A 134 -10.54 -38.56 -64.07
C HIS A 134 -9.19 -38.85 -63.32
N HIS A 135 -9.13 -39.95 -62.53
CA HIS A 135 -7.97 -40.83 -62.16
C HIS A 135 -6.68 -40.24 -61.48
N GLU A 136 -5.86 -40.98 -60.71
CA GLU A 136 -5.85 -42.42 -60.35
C GLU A 136 -5.32 -42.75 -58.90
N GLN A 137 -5.34 -44.04 -58.54
CA GLN A 137 -4.87 -44.71 -57.30
C GLN A 137 -3.59 -45.57 -57.65
N PRO A 138 -2.96 -46.48 -56.85
CA PRO A 138 -3.50 -47.25 -55.69
C PRO A 138 -2.54 -47.69 -54.54
N TYR A 139 -3.11 -48.46 -53.59
CA TYR A 139 -2.61 -49.62 -52.78
C TYR A 139 -3.03 -49.51 -51.29
N SER A 140 -4.15 -50.12 -50.84
CA SER A 140 -4.34 -51.52 -50.33
C SER A 140 -3.75 -51.78 -48.93
N SER A 141 -4.28 -52.60 -47.99
CA SER A 141 -5.55 -53.37 -47.80
C SER A 141 -5.56 -53.84 -46.29
N LEU A 142 -6.61 -54.29 -45.58
CA LEU A 142 -7.54 -55.44 -45.75
C LEU A 142 -8.75 -55.40 -44.76
N THR A 143 -9.97 -55.60 -45.28
CA THR A 143 -11.15 -56.40 -44.79
C THR A 143 -11.48 -56.71 -43.30
N SER A 144 -12.65 -56.24 -42.81
CA SER A 144 -13.96 -56.93 -42.48
C SER A 144 -14.01 -58.33 -41.78
N PRO A 145 -15.18 -58.92 -41.33
CA PRO A 145 -16.62 -58.53 -41.50
C PRO A 145 -17.66 -58.82 -40.34
N VAL A 146 -18.90 -58.28 -40.46
CA VAL A 146 -20.25 -58.90 -40.14
C VAL A 146 -20.59 -59.30 -38.67
N GLU A 147 -21.82 -59.30 -38.11
CA GLU A 147 -23.22 -59.48 -38.63
C GLU A 147 -24.29 -58.54 -37.97
N SER A 148 -25.59 -58.78 -38.21
CA SER A 148 -26.72 -57.87 -37.90
C SER A 148 -28.05 -58.56 -37.57
N SER A 149 -28.98 -57.87 -36.89
CA SER A 149 -30.41 -58.25 -36.80
C SER A 149 -31.33 -57.02 -36.68
N GLN A 150 -32.65 -57.22 -36.87
CA GLN A 150 -33.68 -56.16 -37.07
C GLN A 150 -34.59 -56.05 -35.80
N GLN A 151 -35.59 -55.15 -35.62
CA GLN A 151 -36.53 -54.59 -36.60
C GLN A 151 -37.45 -53.46 -36.05
N ARG A 152 -37.60 -52.35 -36.81
CA ARG A 152 -38.77 -51.42 -36.90
C ARG A 152 -39.12 -50.43 -35.73
N PRO A 153 -39.91 -49.34 -35.99
CA PRO A 153 -39.60 -48.01 -35.41
C PRO A 153 -40.74 -47.24 -34.71
N TYR A 154 -40.39 -46.10 -34.09
CA TYR A 154 -41.27 -44.97 -33.74
C TYR A 154 -40.61 -43.62 -34.13
N PRO A 155 -41.36 -42.51 -34.28
CA PRO A 155 -40.88 -41.28 -34.93
C PRO A 155 -40.10 -40.33 -34.01
N PRO A 156 -39.21 -39.47 -34.55
CA PRO A 156 -38.37 -38.54 -33.78
C PRO A 156 -39.08 -37.23 -33.41
N LEU A 157 -38.71 -36.68 -32.24
CA LEU A 157 -38.97 -35.29 -31.84
C LEU A 157 -37.69 -34.44 -32.04
N PRO A 158 -37.80 -33.13 -32.36
CA PRO A 158 -36.67 -32.31 -32.78
C PRO A 158 -35.85 -31.70 -31.63
N SER A 159 -34.54 -31.60 -31.83
CA SER A 159 -33.60 -30.91 -30.93
C SER A 159 -33.54 -29.40 -31.21
N PRO A 160 -33.44 -28.52 -30.19
CA PRO A 160 -33.12 -27.11 -30.37
C PRO A 160 -31.60 -26.87 -30.43
N GLY A 161 -31.12 -26.25 -31.51
CA GLY A 161 -29.73 -25.82 -31.69
C GLY A 161 -29.52 -24.30 -31.52
N TYR A 162 -28.25 -23.87 -31.52
CA TYR A 162 -27.84 -22.49 -31.21
C TYR A 162 -28.12 -21.47 -32.35
N THR A 163 -28.19 -20.19 -31.93
CA THR A 163 -28.11 -18.87 -32.62
C THR A 163 -27.31 -18.79 -33.95
N PRO A 164 -27.45 -17.77 -34.86
CA PRO A 164 -27.68 -16.34 -34.50
C PRO A 164 -28.40 -15.33 -35.48
N SER A 165 -28.80 -14.19 -34.91
CA SER A 165 -28.78 -12.76 -35.38
C SER A 165 -29.23 -12.24 -36.79
N TYR A 166 -29.76 -10.99 -36.75
CA TYR A 166 -29.85 -9.92 -37.79
C TYR A 166 -30.98 -9.87 -38.87
N ALA A 167 -32.04 -9.12 -38.50
CA ALA A 167 -32.56 -7.88 -39.14
C ALA A 167 -33.03 -7.78 -40.62
N SER A 168 -34.28 -7.33 -40.81
CA SER A 168 -34.76 -6.35 -41.83
C SER A 168 -36.26 -6.03 -41.60
N SER A 169 -36.90 -5.04 -42.23
CA SER A 169 -36.71 -3.57 -42.16
C SER A 169 -37.91 -2.84 -42.83
N SER A 170 -38.51 -1.81 -42.22
CA SER A 170 -39.51 -0.94 -42.91
C SER A 170 -39.75 0.44 -42.23
N THR A 171 -38.97 1.43 -42.67
CA THR A 171 -39.16 2.89 -42.48
C THR A 171 -40.19 3.45 -43.50
N PRO A 172 -40.82 4.66 -43.35
CA PRO A 172 -40.09 5.94 -43.15
C PRO A 172 -40.75 7.18 -42.48
N PHE A 173 -39.86 8.04 -41.94
CA PHE A 173 -39.87 9.54 -41.90
C PHE A 173 -41.10 10.37 -41.48
N ARG A 174 -41.05 10.93 -40.25
CA ARG A 174 -40.96 12.39 -39.91
C ARG A 174 -41.19 12.56 -38.39
N GLY A 175 -40.59 13.52 -37.66
CA GLY A 175 -39.47 14.41 -38.01
C GLY A 175 -39.27 15.53 -36.97
N SER A 176 -38.00 15.90 -36.71
CA SER A 176 -37.54 17.06 -35.93
C SER A 176 -37.84 17.11 -34.41
N VAL A 177 -36.78 17.20 -33.59
CA VAL A 177 -36.81 17.80 -32.25
C VAL A 177 -35.86 18.99 -32.27
N GLY A 178 -36.40 20.20 -32.10
CA GLY A 178 -35.63 21.44 -32.07
C GLY A 178 -35.06 21.74 -30.68
N SER A 179 -33.85 22.31 -30.63
CA SER A 179 -33.22 22.78 -29.40
C SER A 179 -33.85 24.07 -28.89
N HIS A 180 -33.65 24.36 -27.59
CA HIS A 180 -33.81 25.71 -27.06
C HIS A 180 -32.54 26.16 -26.33
N GLN A 181 -31.90 27.19 -26.88
CA GLN A 181 -31.01 28.07 -26.11
C GLN A 181 -31.86 29.11 -25.36
N HIS A 182 -31.32 29.62 -24.25
CA HIS A 182 -31.83 30.85 -23.64
C HIS A 182 -31.37 32.09 -24.42
N SER A 183 -32.31 32.97 -24.76
CA SER A 183 -32.07 34.41 -24.82
C SER A 183 -33.33 35.16 -24.36
N GLN A 184 -33.17 36.41 -23.94
CA GLN A 184 -34.24 37.21 -23.33
C GLN A 184 -34.73 38.29 -24.32
N SER A 185 -36.05 38.56 -24.35
CA SER A 185 -36.61 39.78 -23.73
C SER A 185 -37.95 40.28 -24.33
N HIS A 186 -38.75 40.86 -23.42
CA HIS A 186 -39.61 42.05 -23.60
C HIS A 186 -40.94 42.09 -24.38
N ARG A 187 -41.90 42.78 -23.69
CA ARG A 187 -43.00 43.66 -24.17
C ARG A 187 -44.36 43.07 -24.59
N GLY A 188 -45.19 42.78 -23.57
CA GLY A 188 -46.64 43.06 -23.57
C GLY A 188 -47.55 42.17 -24.43
N SER A 189 -48.87 42.32 -24.42
CA SER A 189 -49.73 43.04 -23.45
C SER A 189 -51.21 42.61 -23.61
N ILE A 190 -51.97 42.56 -22.50
CA ILE A 190 -53.45 42.64 -22.44
C ILE A 190 -54.28 41.44 -22.98
N ALA A 191 -55.49 41.29 -22.39
CA ALA A 191 -56.67 40.52 -22.82
C ALA A 191 -56.72 38.97 -22.67
N ALA A 192 -57.55 38.54 -21.72
CA ALA A 192 -58.41 37.35 -21.79
C ALA A 192 -59.79 37.77 -22.41
N PRO A 193 -60.95 37.06 -22.32
CA PRO A 193 -61.29 35.77 -21.68
C PRO A 193 -62.26 34.86 -22.50
N HIS A 194 -63.08 34.04 -21.80
CA HIS A 194 -64.19 33.16 -22.25
C HIS A 194 -63.83 31.79 -22.86
N GLY A 195 -64.44 30.64 -22.49
CA GLY A 195 -65.07 30.26 -21.21
C GLY A 195 -66.46 29.56 -21.25
N SER A 196 -66.65 28.53 -20.40
CA SER A 196 -67.92 27.90 -19.93
C SER A 196 -68.80 27.18 -20.99
N ILE A 197 -69.82 26.32 -20.73
CA ILE A 197 -70.60 25.79 -19.56
C ILE A 197 -70.82 24.26 -19.81
N ALA A 198 -71.26 23.37 -18.90
CA ALA A 198 -70.80 22.90 -17.57
C ALA A 198 -71.94 22.11 -16.84
N TYR A 199 -71.68 20.88 -16.38
CA TYR A 199 -72.58 20.04 -15.53
C TYR A 199 -71.70 19.15 -14.60
N SER A 200 -72.05 18.80 -13.35
CA SER A 200 -72.94 19.35 -12.31
C SER A 200 -72.67 18.58 -10.99
N GLU A 201 -72.79 19.19 -9.81
CA GLU A 201 -72.37 18.61 -8.52
C GLU A 201 -73.30 17.49 -7.98
N PRO A 202 -72.89 16.76 -6.90
CA PRO A 202 -73.31 17.25 -5.56
C PRO A 202 -72.34 17.01 -4.38
N SER A 203 -72.61 17.77 -3.30
CA SER A 203 -72.26 17.56 -1.88
C SER A 203 -70.83 17.89 -1.40
N ALA A 204 -70.77 18.47 -0.20
CA ALA A 204 -69.53 18.86 0.48
C ALA A 204 -69.58 18.47 1.97
N THR A 205 -68.65 17.62 2.43
CA THR A 205 -68.25 17.47 3.84
C THR A 205 -66.94 16.68 3.97
N ALA A 206 -65.80 17.38 4.01
CA ALA A 206 -64.60 17.02 4.79
C ALA A 206 -63.49 18.08 4.55
N PRO A 207 -62.84 18.63 5.58
CA PRO A 207 -61.54 19.28 5.38
C PRO A 207 -60.48 18.21 5.03
N PRO A 208 -59.42 18.54 4.27
CA PRO A 208 -58.29 17.63 4.10
C PRO A 208 -57.67 17.28 5.46
N PRO A 209 -57.14 16.07 5.65
CA PRO A 209 -56.63 15.64 6.94
C PRO A 209 -55.52 16.57 7.43
N GLN A 210 -55.70 17.14 8.61
CA GLN A 210 -54.65 17.89 9.29
C GLN A 210 -53.43 16.98 9.44
N LYS A 211 -52.27 17.41 8.94
CA LYS A 211 -51.00 16.74 9.26
C LYS A 211 -50.81 16.82 10.77
N GLN A 212 -50.99 15.69 11.46
CA GLN A 212 -50.68 15.58 12.87
C GLN A 212 -49.19 15.88 13.06
N HIS A 213 -48.87 17.06 13.58
CA HIS A 213 -47.57 17.30 14.18
C HIS A 213 -47.47 16.43 15.43
N ARG A 214 -46.86 15.24 15.31
CA ARG A 214 -46.42 14.47 16.48
C ARG A 214 -45.57 15.41 17.34
N ALA A 215 -45.93 15.55 18.61
CA ALA A 215 -45.14 16.32 19.56
C ALA A 215 -43.77 15.65 19.72
N ILE A 216 -42.70 16.43 19.58
CA ILE A 216 -41.34 15.96 19.82
C ILE A 216 -41.23 15.61 21.32
N PRO A 217 -40.71 14.42 21.71
CA PRO A 217 -40.57 14.05 23.12
C PRO A 217 -39.75 15.08 23.90
N LEU A 218 -40.27 15.53 25.04
CA LEU A 218 -39.60 16.53 25.87
C LEU A 218 -38.28 15.98 26.46
N PRO A 219 -37.26 16.83 26.67
CA PRO A 219 -35.99 16.43 27.28
C PRO A 219 -36.17 15.62 28.58
N GLY A 220 -35.62 14.40 28.60
CA GLY A 220 -35.67 13.51 29.77
C GLY A 220 -37.00 12.75 29.96
N SER A 221 -37.97 12.89 29.05
CA SER A 221 -39.15 12.02 29.06
C SER A 221 -38.78 10.59 28.63
N ILE A 222 -39.35 9.60 29.30
CA ILE A 222 -39.26 8.19 28.87
C ILE A 222 -40.04 8.07 27.54
N PRO A 223 -39.43 7.59 26.45
CA PRO A 223 -40.16 7.44 25.19
C PRO A 223 -41.30 6.44 25.36
N GLN A 224 -42.53 6.89 25.14
CA GLN A 224 -43.71 6.05 25.15
C GLN A 224 -43.68 5.11 23.93
N PRO A 225 -43.96 3.80 24.07
CA PRO A 225 -44.07 2.90 22.92
C PRO A 225 -45.14 3.38 21.94
N VAL A 226 -44.79 3.45 20.66
CA VAL A 226 -45.66 3.95 19.60
C VAL A 226 -46.39 2.78 18.95
N TYR A 227 -47.71 2.71 19.15
CA TYR A 227 -48.55 1.73 18.47
C TYR A 227 -48.57 1.97 16.95
N ASN A 228 -48.38 0.90 16.18
CA ASN A 228 -48.59 0.86 14.74
C ASN A 228 -49.85 0.02 14.44
N GLU A 229 -50.89 0.70 13.97
CA GLU A 229 -52.21 0.10 13.67
C GLU A 229 -52.18 -0.96 12.55
N GLN A 230 -51.24 -0.84 11.60
CA GLN A 230 -51.13 -1.72 10.43
C GLN A 230 -50.42 -3.04 10.75
N LEU A 231 -49.49 -2.99 11.73
CA LEU A 231 -48.69 -4.13 12.17
C LEU A 231 -49.23 -4.74 13.49
N ASN A 232 -50.17 -4.07 14.16
CA ASN A 232 -50.65 -4.41 15.51
C ASN A 232 -49.50 -4.54 16.54
N LEU A 233 -48.47 -3.68 16.46
CA LEU A 233 -47.28 -3.75 17.32
C LEU A 233 -46.86 -2.38 17.84
N ASN A 234 -46.33 -2.35 19.06
CA ASN A 234 -45.75 -1.16 19.69
C ASN A 234 -44.24 -1.08 19.43
N TYR A 235 -43.76 0.04 18.89
CA TYR A 235 -42.36 0.31 18.58
C TYR A 235 -41.76 1.39 19.49
N GLU A 236 -40.61 1.11 20.11
CA GLU A 236 -39.89 2.05 20.98
C GLU A 236 -38.38 2.08 20.63
N LEU A 237 -37.79 3.28 20.51
CA LEU A 237 -36.34 3.46 20.42
C LEU A 237 -35.78 3.99 21.74
N ARG A 238 -34.74 3.34 22.28
CA ARG A 238 -33.99 3.80 23.46
C ARG A 238 -32.55 4.13 23.10
N VAL A 239 -32.05 5.29 23.49
CA VAL A 239 -30.62 5.64 23.34
C VAL A 239 -29.82 4.96 24.46
N ARG A 240 -29.34 3.74 24.21
CA ARG A 240 -28.54 2.95 25.17
C ARG A 240 -27.15 3.53 25.41
N GLN A 241 -26.61 4.29 24.46
CA GLN A 241 -25.37 5.05 24.63
C GLN A 241 -25.51 6.46 24.08
N GLN A 242 -25.51 7.45 24.97
CA GLN A 242 -25.64 8.87 24.63
C GLN A 242 -24.32 9.44 24.06
N PRO A 243 -24.37 10.30 23.02
CA PRO A 243 -23.25 11.17 22.67
C PRO A 243 -23.00 12.18 23.80
N ILE A 244 -21.74 12.57 24.04
CA ILE A 244 -21.39 13.51 25.14
C ILE A 244 -20.42 14.60 24.65
N ALA A 245 -19.41 14.25 23.87
CA ALA A 245 -18.41 15.18 23.36
C ALA A 245 -18.06 14.88 21.89
N ALA A 246 -17.70 15.90 21.12
CA ALA A 246 -17.07 15.74 19.81
C ALA A 246 -16.10 16.89 19.55
N ARG A 247 -15.21 16.74 18.57
CA ARG A 247 -14.37 17.85 18.07
C ARG A 247 -14.94 18.33 16.74
N ALA A 248 -15.09 19.64 16.57
CA ALA A 248 -15.38 20.25 15.28
C ALA A 248 -14.26 19.94 14.29
N CYS A 249 -14.60 19.32 13.15
CA CYS A 249 -13.64 19.00 12.08
C CYS A 249 -13.68 20.02 10.94
N GLY A 250 -12.52 20.27 10.33
CA GLY A 250 -12.38 21.10 9.13
C GLY A 250 -13.15 20.58 7.90
N PHE A 251 -13.02 21.28 6.77
CA PHE A 251 -13.77 20.93 5.56
C PHE A 251 -13.28 19.64 4.89
N GLY A 252 -11.96 19.40 4.86
CA GLY A 252 -11.35 18.16 4.33
C GLY A 252 -11.31 17.01 5.34
N GLU A 253 -11.21 15.78 4.82
CA GLU A 253 -11.45 14.55 5.59
C GLU A 253 -10.35 14.19 6.59
N ARG A 254 -9.10 14.63 6.37
CA ARG A 254 -7.94 14.29 7.22
C ARG A 254 -8.08 14.76 8.68
N ASP A 255 -8.84 15.83 8.91
CA ASP A 255 -9.10 16.37 10.27
C ASP A 255 -10.41 15.85 10.91
N ARG A 256 -11.07 14.87 10.28
CA ARG A 256 -12.31 14.28 10.77
C ARG A 256 -12.10 13.57 12.11
N ARG A 257 -13.02 13.77 13.06
CA ARG A 257 -13.06 13.05 14.35
C ARG A 257 -14.50 12.65 14.66
N VAL A 258 -14.69 11.46 15.24
CA VAL A 258 -16.03 10.92 15.52
C VAL A 258 -16.60 11.48 16.84
N ILE A 259 -17.92 11.46 16.98
CA ILE A 259 -18.63 11.75 18.22
C ILE A 259 -18.27 10.69 19.28
N ASP A 260 -18.15 11.12 20.53
CA ASP A 260 -17.68 10.32 21.65
C ASP A 260 -18.67 10.32 22.85
N PRO A 261 -19.07 9.15 23.38
CA PRO A 261 -18.96 7.85 22.71
C PRO A 261 -19.83 7.81 21.43
N PRO A 262 -19.60 6.86 20.51
CA PRO A 262 -20.47 6.67 19.35
C PRO A 262 -21.90 6.30 19.81
N PRO A 263 -22.98 6.90 19.27
CA PRO A 263 -24.34 6.56 19.68
C PRO A 263 -24.70 5.10 19.42
N ILE A 264 -25.43 4.50 20.36
CA ILE A 264 -26.01 3.16 20.22
C ILE A 264 -27.49 3.26 20.60
N ILE A 265 -28.37 2.86 19.69
CA ILE A 265 -29.82 2.86 19.87
C ILE A 265 -30.29 1.42 19.95
N GLN A 266 -31.19 1.11 20.88
CA GLN A 266 -31.88 -0.19 20.97
C GLN A 266 -33.32 -0.03 20.49
N LEU A 267 -33.78 -0.99 19.69
CA LEU A 267 -35.18 -1.15 19.31
C LEU A 267 -35.85 -2.16 20.24
N LEU A 268 -37.02 -1.78 20.75
CA LEU A 268 -37.94 -2.68 21.44
C LEU A 268 -39.24 -2.75 20.61
N VAL A 269 -39.76 -3.96 20.45
CA VAL A 269 -41.04 -4.24 19.81
C VAL A 269 -41.87 -5.09 20.77
N THR A 270 -43.12 -4.71 21.00
CA THR A 270 -44.02 -5.42 21.94
C THR A 270 -45.44 -5.56 21.38
N ASP A 271 -46.11 -6.66 21.71
CA ASP A 271 -47.55 -6.81 21.43
C ASP A 271 -48.36 -5.90 22.39
N PRO A 272 -49.27 -5.04 21.88
CA PRO A 272 -50.12 -4.18 22.70
C PRO A 272 -51.09 -4.93 23.63
N LYS A 273 -51.37 -6.22 23.39
CA LYS A 273 -52.35 -7.00 24.18
C LYS A 273 -51.71 -7.74 25.35
N THR A 274 -50.55 -8.35 25.15
CA THR A 274 -49.82 -9.13 26.18
C THR A 274 -48.68 -8.36 26.84
N GLY A 275 -48.14 -7.32 26.18
CA GLY A 275 -46.91 -6.65 26.62
C GLY A 275 -45.64 -7.48 26.42
N ALA A 276 -45.73 -8.65 25.79
CA ALA A 276 -44.57 -9.50 25.49
C ALA A 276 -43.67 -8.87 24.42
N ALA A 277 -42.37 -9.18 24.47
CA ALA A 277 -41.39 -8.69 23.51
C ALA A 277 -41.33 -9.59 22.27
N GLU A 278 -41.59 -9.01 21.09
CA GLU A 278 -41.70 -9.75 19.83
C GLU A 278 -40.34 -9.92 19.14
N GLN A 279 -39.66 -11.03 19.46
CA GLN A 279 -38.29 -11.29 19.02
C GLN A 279 -38.16 -11.73 17.55
N GLU A 280 -39.20 -12.32 16.95
CA GLU A 280 -39.15 -12.75 15.54
C GLU A 280 -39.18 -11.55 14.58
N GLU A 281 -39.98 -10.52 14.90
CA GLU A 281 -40.04 -9.26 14.15
C GLU A 281 -38.68 -8.54 14.09
N LEU A 282 -37.81 -8.73 15.10
CA LEU A 282 -36.44 -8.19 15.12
C LEU A 282 -35.50 -8.88 14.11
N ARG A 283 -35.84 -10.07 13.62
CA ARG A 283 -34.98 -10.91 12.76
C ARG A 283 -35.33 -10.83 11.28
N TYR A 284 -36.56 -10.44 10.94
CA TYR A 284 -37.08 -10.40 9.56
C TYR A 284 -37.46 -9.00 9.04
N SER A 285 -37.37 -7.96 9.87
CA SER A 285 -37.76 -6.60 9.46
C SER A 285 -36.64 -5.81 8.76
N LEU A 286 -36.95 -5.24 7.59
CA LEU A 286 -36.12 -4.28 6.86
C LEU A 286 -36.16 -2.88 7.50
N ASN A 287 -35.86 -2.84 8.80
CA ASN A 287 -35.77 -1.60 9.57
C ASN A 287 -34.42 -0.92 9.37
N VAL A 288 -34.39 0.41 9.40
CA VAL A 288 -33.19 1.24 9.47
C VAL A 288 -33.43 2.42 10.40
N VAL A 289 -32.37 2.94 11.04
CA VAL A 289 -32.46 4.19 11.82
C VAL A 289 -31.65 5.27 11.12
N HIS A 290 -32.28 6.40 10.82
CA HIS A 290 -31.62 7.60 10.28
C HIS A 290 -31.37 8.64 11.38
N CYS A 291 -30.26 9.37 11.27
CA CYS A 291 -29.78 10.33 12.26
C CYS A 291 -29.65 11.75 11.67
N THR A 292 -30.35 12.74 12.26
CA THR A 292 -30.16 14.18 11.94
C THR A 292 -29.72 15.00 13.16
N LEU A 293 -29.14 16.17 12.93
CA LEU A 293 -28.57 17.04 13.97
C LEU A 293 -29.55 18.17 14.32
N TRP A 294 -29.78 18.39 15.61
CA TRP A 294 -30.74 19.37 16.13
C TRP A 294 -30.05 20.31 17.13
N ASN A 295 -30.63 21.50 17.33
CA ASN A 295 -30.21 22.42 18.37
C ASN A 295 -30.32 21.78 19.78
N ALA A 296 -29.69 22.38 20.79
CA ALA A 296 -29.69 21.87 22.16
C ALA A 296 -31.11 21.73 22.75
N GLU A 297 -32.04 22.58 22.31
CA GLU A 297 -33.44 22.59 22.72
C GLU A 297 -34.26 21.45 22.07
N GLY A 298 -33.77 20.84 20.97
CA GLY A 298 -34.47 19.79 20.23
C GLY A 298 -35.65 20.28 19.38
N THR A 299 -35.70 21.58 19.06
CA THR A 299 -36.82 22.23 18.36
C THR A 299 -36.59 22.49 16.87
N ASN A 300 -35.32 22.58 16.43
CA ASN A 300 -34.95 22.92 15.06
C ASN A 300 -33.82 21.99 14.55
N GLU A 301 -33.92 21.57 13.28
CA GLU A 301 -32.88 20.77 12.63
C GLU A 301 -31.75 21.66 12.09
N GLU A 302 -30.53 21.45 12.60
CA GLU A 302 -29.30 22.12 12.16
C GLU A 302 -28.47 21.25 11.18
N THR A 303 -29.13 20.54 10.27
CA THR A 303 -28.42 19.70 9.27
C THR A 303 -27.59 20.53 8.28
N ALA A 304 -27.93 21.80 8.02
CA ALA A 304 -27.29 22.64 6.99
C ALA A 304 -26.33 23.72 7.52
N LEU A 305 -25.27 23.98 6.75
CA LEU A 305 -24.31 25.07 6.91
C LEU A 305 -24.18 25.81 5.58
N ILE A 306 -24.49 27.12 5.58
CA ILE A 306 -24.27 28.01 4.44
C ILE A 306 -22.87 28.60 4.58
N GLN A 307 -22.02 28.42 3.57
CA GLN A 307 -20.67 28.99 3.50
C GLN A 307 -20.69 30.43 2.97
N PRO A 308 -19.62 31.23 3.17
CA PRO A 308 -19.56 32.62 2.69
C PRO A 308 -19.71 32.78 1.17
N ASP A 309 -19.36 31.76 0.39
CA ASP A 309 -19.54 31.68 -1.07
C ASP A 309 -20.96 31.22 -1.50
N ARG A 310 -21.88 31.12 -0.53
CA ARG A 310 -23.26 30.61 -0.64
C ARG A 310 -23.40 29.10 -0.89
N ARG A 311 -22.33 28.29 -0.85
CA ARG A 311 -22.46 26.83 -0.93
C ARG A 311 -23.08 26.25 0.34
N THR A 312 -24.01 25.32 0.19
CA THR A 312 -24.62 24.57 1.30
C THR A 312 -23.87 23.27 1.54
N THR A 313 -23.53 22.99 2.79
CA THR A 313 -22.87 21.73 3.21
C THR A 313 -23.54 21.19 4.47
N ARG A 314 -23.45 19.87 4.72
CA ARG A 314 -24.04 19.27 5.93
C ARG A 314 -23.15 19.51 7.15
N ARG A 315 -23.75 19.85 8.30
CA ARG A 315 -23.05 20.00 9.58
C ARG A 315 -22.68 18.66 10.20
N LEU A 316 -23.62 17.73 10.20
CA LEU A 316 -23.41 16.32 10.55
C LEU A 316 -22.97 15.54 9.30
N MET A 317 -21.94 14.71 9.45
CA MET A 317 -21.35 13.96 8.34
C MET A 317 -20.91 12.56 8.79
N GLY A 318 -20.83 11.64 7.82
CA GLY A 318 -20.53 10.23 8.04
C GLY A 318 -21.70 9.30 7.81
N GLN A 319 -21.70 8.15 8.49
CA GLN A 319 -22.77 7.17 8.42
C GLN A 319 -24.03 7.66 9.14
N LEU A 320 -24.91 8.36 8.41
CA LEU A 320 -26.19 8.87 8.92
C LEU A 320 -27.30 7.81 9.02
N VAL A 321 -27.08 6.60 8.49
CA VAL A 321 -28.04 5.48 8.54
C VAL A 321 -27.39 4.24 9.14
N ALA A 322 -28.03 3.67 10.15
CA ALA A 322 -27.63 2.40 10.76
C ALA A 322 -28.65 1.29 10.41
N SER A 323 -28.13 0.08 10.20
CA SER A 323 -28.90 -1.16 10.06
C SER A 323 -28.97 -1.90 11.40
N PRO A 324 -29.98 -2.77 11.62
CA PRO A 324 -30.11 -3.54 12.85
C PRO A 324 -28.96 -4.54 13.01
N SER A 325 -28.55 -4.75 14.24
CA SER A 325 -27.65 -5.82 14.68
C SER A 325 -28.27 -6.51 15.87
N VAL A 326 -28.73 -7.76 15.70
CA VAL A 326 -29.19 -8.58 16.83
C VAL A 326 -27.97 -9.12 17.55
N ALA A 327 -27.83 -8.76 18.82
CA ALA A 327 -26.69 -9.09 19.67
C ALA A 327 -27.09 -9.02 21.14
N LYS A 328 -26.22 -9.46 22.04
CA LYS A 328 -26.38 -9.30 23.48
C LYS A 328 -25.70 -8.05 24.02
N ASP A 329 -26.26 -7.45 25.05
CA ASP A 329 -25.67 -6.29 25.74
C ASP A 329 -24.64 -6.68 26.81
N GLU A 330 -24.20 -5.72 27.64
CA GLU A 330 -23.23 -5.97 28.72
C GLU A 330 -23.74 -6.85 29.88
N HIS A 331 -25.00 -7.27 29.84
CA HIS A 331 -25.65 -8.16 30.81
C HIS A 331 -26.09 -9.50 30.18
N ASP A 332 -25.56 -9.83 28.99
CA ASP A 332 -25.87 -11.06 28.22
C ASP A 332 -27.34 -11.12 27.72
N ALA A 333 -28.08 -10.01 27.75
CA ALA A 333 -29.46 -9.93 27.27
C ALA A 333 -29.54 -9.61 25.77
N GLU A 334 -30.23 -10.45 24.99
CA GLU A 334 -30.41 -10.26 23.54
C GLU A 334 -31.31 -9.05 23.23
N GLY A 335 -30.91 -8.26 22.21
CA GLY A 335 -31.67 -7.12 21.72
C GLY A 335 -31.24 -6.70 20.30
N CYS A 336 -32.02 -5.82 19.69
CA CYS A 336 -31.74 -5.26 18.37
C CYS A 336 -31.10 -3.87 18.52
N PHE A 337 -29.86 -3.72 18.05
CA PHE A 337 -29.05 -2.52 18.23
C PHE A 337 -28.67 -1.86 16.90
N PHE A 338 -28.67 -0.53 16.90
CA PHE A 338 -28.28 0.33 15.78
C PHE A 338 -27.05 1.14 16.22
N CYS A 339 -25.88 0.80 15.69
CA CYS A 339 -24.61 1.44 16.03
C CYS A 339 -24.30 2.60 15.07
N PHE A 340 -23.90 3.75 15.60
CA PHE A 340 -23.43 4.90 14.83
C PHE A 340 -21.93 5.16 15.11
N PRO A 341 -21.01 4.33 14.57
CA PRO A 341 -19.58 4.44 14.86
C PRO A 341 -18.92 5.69 14.29
N ASP A 342 -19.48 6.21 13.19
CA ASP A 342 -18.84 7.14 12.29
C ASP A 342 -19.73 8.37 12.04
N LEU A 343 -20.07 9.09 13.10
CA LEU A 343 -20.70 10.42 13.02
C LEU A 343 -19.69 11.50 13.40
N SER A 344 -19.66 12.61 12.68
CA SER A 344 -18.81 13.78 12.95
C SER A 344 -19.59 15.08 12.77
N CYS A 345 -19.20 16.16 13.47
CA CYS A 345 -19.81 17.48 13.31
C CYS A 345 -18.76 18.53 12.88
N ARG A 346 -19.11 19.39 11.93
CA ARG A 346 -18.23 20.45 11.40
C ARG A 346 -18.22 21.74 12.23
N THR A 347 -19.27 22.01 13.02
CA THR A 347 -19.43 23.25 13.78
C THR A 347 -19.40 23.00 15.28
N HIS A 348 -18.63 23.79 16.02
CA HIS A 348 -18.67 23.78 17.48
C HIS A 348 -20.04 24.28 17.99
N GLY A 349 -20.41 23.96 19.23
CA GLY A 349 -21.72 24.28 19.80
C GLY A 349 -22.29 23.16 20.67
N LYS A 350 -23.57 23.27 21.01
CA LYS A 350 -24.33 22.27 21.77
C LYS A 350 -25.50 21.78 20.92
N TYR A 351 -25.63 20.47 20.78
CA TYR A 351 -26.58 19.85 19.85
C TYR A 351 -27.23 18.60 20.44
N ARG A 352 -28.29 18.11 19.80
CA ARG A 352 -28.85 16.76 19.97
C ARG A 352 -28.80 16.00 18.64
N LEU A 353 -28.85 14.68 18.71
CA LEU A 353 -29.08 13.81 17.56
C LEU A 353 -30.52 13.29 17.62
N ARG A 354 -31.25 13.34 16.51
CA ARG A 354 -32.60 12.77 16.37
C ARG A 354 -32.49 11.48 15.57
N PHE A 355 -32.89 10.38 16.19
CA PHE A 355 -32.89 9.05 15.61
C PHE A 355 -34.30 8.66 15.20
N VAL A 356 -34.49 8.35 13.93
CA VAL A 356 -35.80 8.08 13.32
C VAL A 356 -35.81 6.66 12.77
N LEU A 357 -36.66 5.79 13.32
CA LEU A 357 -36.86 4.42 12.83
C LEU A 357 -37.73 4.43 11.58
N MET A 358 -37.25 3.81 10.52
CA MET A 358 -37.97 3.64 9.26
C MET A 358 -38.00 2.17 8.83
N ARG A 359 -39.12 1.72 8.26
CA ARG A 359 -39.24 0.39 7.63
C ARG A 359 -39.19 0.56 6.10
N ILE A 360 -38.35 -0.21 5.43
CA ILE A 360 -38.22 -0.21 3.97
C ILE A 360 -38.93 -1.45 3.43
N ASP A 361 -40.08 -1.27 2.77
CA ASP A 361 -40.79 -2.35 2.06
C ASP A 361 -40.50 -2.26 0.54
N PRO A 362 -39.78 -3.23 -0.05
CA PRO A 362 -39.47 -3.23 -1.49
C PRO A 362 -40.70 -3.31 -2.41
N MET A 363 -41.83 -3.85 -1.93
CA MET A 363 -43.01 -4.11 -2.77
C MET A 363 -43.97 -2.92 -2.84
N ASN A 364 -43.96 -2.02 -1.86
CA ASN A 364 -44.96 -0.94 -1.73
C ASN A 364 -44.48 0.46 -2.14
N LEU A 365 -43.32 0.61 -2.80
CA LEU A 365 -42.75 1.91 -3.20
C LEU A 365 -43.61 2.77 -4.15
N HIS A 366 -44.69 2.23 -4.73
CA HIS A 366 -45.45 2.84 -5.83
C HIS A 366 -46.83 3.43 -5.45
N VAL A 367 -47.22 3.42 -4.16
CA VAL A 367 -48.49 4.02 -3.72
C VAL A 367 -48.24 5.14 -2.70
N GLY A 368 -48.56 6.38 -3.09
CA GLY A 368 -48.40 7.57 -2.24
C GLY A 368 -49.40 7.60 -1.09
N GLY A 369 -49.03 7.03 0.06
CA GLY A 369 -49.86 7.05 1.27
C GLY A 369 -49.13 6.70 2.58
N PHE A 370 -48.07 5.88 2.52
CA PHE A 370 -47.37 5.43 3.72
C PHE A 370 -46.30 6.43 4.20
N SER A 371 -46.34 6.77 5.50
CA SER A 371 -45.17 7.33 6.18
C SER A 371 -44.23 6.17 6.53
N PRO A 372 -42.97 6.16 6.06
CA PRO A 372 -42.03 5.08 6.40
C PRO A 372 -41.56 5.15 7.86
N ILE A 373 -41.81 6.27 8.55
CA ILE A 373 -41.38 6.54 9.94
C ILE A 373 -42.31 5.83 10.93
N LEU A 374 -41.75 4.92 11.73
CA LEU A 374 -42.46 4.22 12.81
C LEU A 374 -42.46 5.04 14.11
N THR A 375 -41.26 5.31 14.63
CA THR A 375 -41.02 6.01 15.91
C THR A 375 -39.69 6.76 15.89
N GLU A 376 -39.43 7.61 16.88
CA GLU A 376 -38.23 8.44 16.96
C GLU A 376 -37.80 8.73 18.41
N VAL A 377 -36.52 9.06 18.60
CA VAL A 377 -35.96 9.46 19.90
C VAL A 377 -34.87 10.52 19.74
N LEU A 378 -34.78 11.45 20.69
CA LEU A 378 -33.68 12.43 20.78
C LEU A 378 -32.59 11.96 21.74
N SER A 379 -31.33 12.26 21.41
CA SER A 379 -30.22 12.14 22.35
C SER A 379 -30.25 13.22 23.43
N ASP A 380 -29.44 13.03 24.47
CA ASP A 380 -29.03 14.11 25.36
C ASP A 380 -28.19 15.17 24.63
N VAL A 381 -28.04 16.34 25.26
CA VAL A 381 -27.25 17.45 24.70
C VAL A 381 -25.76 17.09 24.79
N PHE A 382 -25.10 17.02 23.64
CA PHE A 382 -23.65 16.81 23.55
C PHE A 382 -22.95 18.09 23.10
N THR A 383 -21.70 18.26 23.51
CA THR A 383 -20.90 19.46 23.18
C THR A 383 -19.90 19.15 22.07
N VAL A 384 -19.94 19.91 20.99
CA VAL A 384 -18.92 19.91 19.94
C VAL A 384 -17.93 21.04 20.27
N TYR A 385 -16.70 20.68 20.62
CA TYR A 385 -15.63 21.59 21.02
C TYR A 385 -14.83 22.10 19.82
N THR A 386 -14.07 23.18 19.98
CA THR A 386 -13.04 23.55 19.00
C THR A 386 -11.88 22.54 19.02
N ALA A 387 -10.95 22.65 18.07
CA ALA A 387 -9.74 21.83 18.06
C ALA A 387 -8.83 22.02 19.29
N LYS A 388 -8.93 23.17 19.99
CA LYS A 388 -8.12 23.49 21.19
C LYS A 388 -8.77 23.01 22.48
N ASP A 389 -10.09 23.07 22.56
CA ASP A 389 -10.84 22.87 23.81
C ASP A 389 -11.36 21.43 23.98
N PHE A 390 -11.07 20.54 23.01
CA PHE A 390 -11.59 19.18 23.02
C PHE A 390 -10.90 18.29 24.08
N PRO A 391 -11.64 17.71 25.05
CA PRO A 391 -11.06 16.99 26.19
C PRO A 391 -10.47 15.60 25.85
N GLY A 392 -10.42 15.21 24.58
CA GLY A 392 -9.95 13.91 24.12
C GLY A 392 -11.04 12.85 24.01
N MET A 393 -10.69 11.70 23.41
CA MET A 393 -11.58 10.54 23.27
C MET A 393 -11.52 9.70 24.56
N ARG A 394 -12.65 9.14 25.01
CA ARG A 394 -12.68 8.27 26.20
C ARG A 394 -12.47 6.78 25.85
N PRO A 395 -12.17 5.93 26.86
CA PRO A 395 -12.26 4.49 26.71
C PRO A 395 -13.70 4.10 26.31
N SER A 396 -13.85 3.03 25.53
CA SER A 396 -15.18 2.50 25.20
C SER A 396 -15.92 1.96 26.43
N SER A 397 -17.25 1.98 26.38
CA SER A 397 -18.14 1.41 27.42
C SER A 397 -18.12 -0.12 27.45
N ALA A 398 -18.85 -0.70 28.42
CA ALA A 398 -19.13 -2.13 28.47
C ALA A 398 -19.97 -2.56 27.25
N LEU A 399 -21.12 -1.92 26.99
CA LEU A 399 -21.94 -2.12 25.79
C LEU A 399 -21.13 -2.10 24.48
N THR A 400 -20.26 -1.10 24.29
CA THR A 400 -19.44 -0.99 23.06
C THR A 400 -18.47 -2.18 22.91
N ARG A 401 -17.95 -2.74 24.02
CA ARG A 401 -17.15 -3.97 23.98
C ARG A 401 -18.02 -5.19 23.69
N ALA A 402 -19.15 -5.35 24.38
CA ALA A 402 -20.05 -6.49 24.22
C ALA A 402 -20.55 -6.63 22.77
N LEU A 403 -21.04 -5.53 22.18
CA LEU A 403 -21.48 -5.51 20.78
C LEU A 403 -20.33 -5.77 19.80
N LYS A 404 -19.12 -5.24 20.05
CA LYS A 404 -17.97 -5.49 19.17
C LYS A 404 -17.51 -6.95 19.20
N LEU A 405 -17.52 -7.60 20.37
CA LEU A 405 -17.20 -9.03 20.49
C LEU A 405 -18.15 -9.92 19.68
N GLN A 406 -19.37 -9.44 19.41
CA GLN A 406 -20.39 -10.10 18.61
C GLN A 406 -20.45 -9.59 17.16
N GLY A 407 -19.41 -8.87 16.69
CA GLY A 407 -19.26 -8.47 15.29
C GLY A 407 -20.02 -7.21 14.86
N CYS A 408 -20.68 -6.50 15.77
CA CYS A 408 -21.34 -5.22 15.43
C CYS A 408 -20.32 -4.20 14.89
N ASN A 409 -20.73 -3.38 13.92
CA ASN A 409 -19.87 -2.35 13.32
C ASN A 409 -19.66 -1.17 14.28
N ILE A 410 -18.73 -1.35 15.22
CA ILE A 410 -18.30 -0.34 16.18
C ILE A 410 -16.80 -0.47 16.48
N GLN A 411 -16.18 0.57 17.04
CA GLN A 411 -14.75 0.59 17.40
C GLN A 411 -14.54 0.61 18.91
N VAL A 412 -13.57 -0.16 19.40
CA VAL A 412 -13.20 -0.23 20.82
C VAL A 412 -11.93 0.56 21.09
N LYS A 413 -12.07 1.66 21.82
CA LYS A 413 -10.98 2.52 22.30
C LYS A 413 -10.45 1.96 23.63
N LYS A 414 -9.21 1.47 23.64
CA LYS A 414 -8.50 1.08 24.89
C LYS A 414 -8.16 2.34 25.70
N GLY A 415 -8.24 2.26 27.03
CA GLY A 415 -8.09 3.42 27.90
C GLY A 415 -6.65 3.93 28.05
N ASN A 416 -6.48 5.06 28.73
CA ASN A 416 -5.20 5.77 28.83
C ASN A 416 -4.20 5.14 29.84
N GLU A 417 -4.42 3.89 30.22
CA GLU A 417 -3.53 3.08 31.08
C GLU A 417 -2.12 2.90 30.44
N LYS A 418 -2.05 2.99 29.10
CA LYS A 418 -0.79 3.04 28.34
C LYS A 418 0.16 4.17 28.80
N ALA A 419 -0.34 5.24 29.42
CA ALA A 419 0.51 6.34 29.91
C ALA A 419 1.44 5.93 31.06
N LEU A 420 0.97 5.11 32.02
CA LEU A 420 1.82 4.58 33.09
C LEU A 420 2.55 3.29 32.64
N ALA A 421 1.91 2.43 31.85
CA ALA A 421 2.50 1.18 31.39
C ALA A 421 3.74 1.39 30.48
N ARG A 422 3.81 2.52 29.75
CA ARG A 422 4.97 2.90 28.92
C ARG A 422 6.30 2.98 29.68
N LYS A 423 6.30 3.05 31.02
CA LYS A 423 7.53 3.02 31.84
C LYS A 423 8.01 1.61 32.22
N ARG A 424 7.36 0.56 31.70
CA ARG A 424 7.70 -0.87 31.95
C ARG A 424 7.63 -1.79 30.73
N LEU A 425 7.28 -1.28 29.54
CA LEU A 425 7.07 -2.08 28.31
C LEU A 425 8.02 -1.71 27.15
N THR A 426 9.14 -1.06 27.43
CA THR A 426 10.22 -0.77 26.45
C THR A 426 11.15 -1.98 26.23
N ALA A 427 10.62 -3.20 26.30
CA ALA A 427 11.37 -4.45 26.26
C ALA A 427 10.63 -5.59 25.52
N SER A 428 9.56 -5.25 24.77
CA SER A 428 8.69 -6.23 24.11
C SER A 428 7.96 -5.63 22.90
N GLN A 429 8.66 -4.82 22.10
CA GLN A 429 8.17 -4.29 20.81
C GLN A 429 9.19 -4.55 19.69
N GLU A 430 9.71 -5.78 19.61
CA GLU A 430 10.67 -6.21 18.58
C GLU A 430 10.09 -7.32 17.65
N HIS A 431 8.77 -7.58 17.70
CA HIS A 431 8.13 -8.68 16.95
C HIS A 431 6.86 -8.34 16.14
N ASP A 432 6.21 -7.18 16.31
CA ASP A 432 4.99 -6.84 15.55
C ASP A 432 5.28 -6.61 14.04
N ASN A 433 6.46 -6.08 13.67
CA ASN A 433 6.77 -5.70 12.28
C ASN A 433 6.99 -6.90 11.33
N THR A 434 7.17 -8.12 11.84
CA THR A 434 7.38 -9.32 11.01
C THR A 434 6.10 -9.88 10.38
N GLU A 435 4.90 -9.41 10.77
CA GLU A 435 3.64 -10.11 10.48
C GLU A 435 3.10 -9.97 9.03
N GLU A 436 3.28 -8.82 8.38
CA GLU A 436 2.92 -8.65 6.96
C GLU A 436 4.02 -9.19 6.03
N ASP A 437 5.27 -9.13 6.46
CA ASP A 437 6.47 -9.40 5.66
C ASP A 437 6.69 -10.91 5.37
N GLU A 438 6.07 -11.79 6.15
CA GLU A 438 5.94 -13.22 5.82
C GLU A 438 4.80 -13.51 4.83
N LEU A 439 3.78 -12.65 4.74
CA LEU A 439 2.60 -12.91 3.93
C LEU A 439 2.99 -13.05 2.45
N LYS A 440 3.87 -12.13 2.01
CA LYS A 440 4.25 -11.83 0.62
C LYS A 440 5.32 -12.75 0.01
N ARG A 441 6.10 -13.48 0.81
CA ARG A 441 7.23 -14.31 0.32
C ARG A 441 6.85 -15.73 -0.12
N ARG A 442 5.57 -16.07 -0.01
CA ARG A 442 5.04 -17.41 -0.32
C ARG A 442 4.93 -17.71 -1.83
N PRO A 443 4.51 -16.78 -2.71
CA PRO A 443 4.55 -17.03 -4.15
C PRO A 443 5.99 -17.20 -4.67
N SER A 444 6.95 -16.44 -4.14
CA SER A 444 8.38 -16.58 -4.46
C SER A 444 8.93 -17.96 -4.04
N SER A 445 8.44 -18.51 -2.93
CA SER A 445 8.76 -19.88 -2.49
C SER A 445 8.21 -20.95 -3.44
N THR A 446 7.00 -20.76 -3.97
CA THR A 446 6.42 -21.63 -5.02
C THR A 446 7.23 -21.58 -6.31
N GLY A 447 7.62 -20.38 -6.76
CA GLY A 447 8.44 -20.22 -7.97
C GLY A 447 9.81 -20.88 -7.85
N LEU A 448 10.44 -20.85 -6.67
CA LEU A 448 11.71 -21.54 -6.43
C LEU A 448 11.56 -23.05 -6.60
N LEU A 449 10.52 -23.64 -6.02
CA LEU A 449 10.22 -25.08 -6.13
C LEU A 449 9.89 -25.53 -7.58
N LEU A 450 9.46 -24.62 -8.44
CA LEU A 450 9.33 -24.88 -9.88
C LEU A 450 10.68 -24.77 -10.60
N LYS A 451 11.54 -23.81 -10.22
CA LYS A 451 12.90 -23.69 -10.76
C LYS A 451 13.80 -24.86 -10.36
N THR A 452 13.60 -25.48 -9.20
CA THR A 452 14.33 -26.69 -8.77
C THR A 452 13.98 -27.94 -9.58
N ILE A 453 12.81 -27.99 -10.24
CA ILE A 453 12.49 -29.04 -11.22
C ILE A 453 12.84 -28.66 -12.67
N GLY A 454 13.65 -27.60 -12.86
CA GLY A 454 14.20 -27.20 -14.16
C GLY A 454 13.28 -26.33 -15.03
N LEU A 455 12.15 -25.84 -14.50
CA LEU A 455 11.28 -24.90 -15.22
C LEU A 455 11.85 -23.48 -15.19
N LYS A 456 11.67 -22.74 -16.29
CA LYS A 456 11.91 -21.29 -16.36
C LYS A 456 10.72 -20.56 -15.72
N VAL A 457 10.99 -19.69 -14.76
CA VAL A 457 9.95 -19.04 -13.95
C VAL A 457 10.09 -17.52 -13.99
N SER A 458 9.01 -16.84 -14.36
CA SER A 458 8.88 -15.38 -14.31
C SER A 458 7.90 -14.94 -13.21
N SER A 459 7.86 -13.64 -12.92
CA SER A 459 6.95 -13.06 -11.93
C SER A 459 6.34 -11.74 -12.41
N ILE A 460 5.10 -11.48 -11.99
CA ILE A 460 4.40 -10.20 -12.15
C ILE A 460 3.74 -9.86 -10.80
N LYS A 461 4.06 -8.67 -10.26
CA LYS A 461 3.38 -8.11 -9.10
C LYS A 461 2.32 -7.11 -9.57
N VAL A 462 1.10 -7.25 -9.06
CA VAL A 462 -0.01 -6.34 -9.27
C VAL A 462 -0.28 -5.58 -7.97
N ASP A 463 -0.16 -4.26 -8.03
CA ASP A 463 -0.31 -3.35 -6.90
C ASP A 463 -1.56 -2.48 -7.07
N PRO A 464 -2.54 -2.54 -6.16
CA PRO A 464 -3.79 -1.79 -6.30
C PRO A 464 -3.63 -0.28 -6.06
N TYR A 465 -2.47 0.20 -5.59
CA TYR A 465 -2.26 1.63 -5.30
C TYR A 465 -2.27 2.51 -6.57
N LEU A 466 -2.60 3.79 -6.38
CA LEU A 466 -2.79 4.76 -7.47
C LEU A 466 -1.50 5.39 -8.03
N ASN A 467 -0.36 5.29 -7.33
CA ASN A 467 0.92 5.76 -7.86
C ASN A 467 1.32 4.96 -9.11
N VAL A 468 1.96 5.61 -10.09
CA VAL A 468 2.45 4.95 -11.31
C VAL A 468 3.65 4.03 -11.01
N ASP A 469 4.50 4.46 -10.08
CA ASP A 469 5.73 3.82 -9.60
C ASP A 469 5.84 3.96 -8.06
N ALA A 470 6.84 3.32 -7.46
CA ALA A 470 7.17 3.50 -6.04
C ALA A 470 8.17 4.64 -5.78
N GLY A 471 8.81 5.21 -6.81
CA GLY A 471 9.93 6.14 -6.69
C GLY A 471 9.61 7.42 -5.90
N THR A 472 8.35 7.85 -5.97
CA THR A 472 7.81 9.02 -5.26
C THR A 472 7.31 8.74 -3.84
N MET A 473 7.32 7.48 -3.37
CA MET A 473 6.82 7.12 -2.04
C MET A 473 7.79 7.50 -0.91
N ASN A 474 7.22 7.76 0.26
CA ASN A 474 7.97 7.99 1.49
C ASN A 474 8.41 6.64 2.10
N PRO A 475 9.71 6.39 2.35
CA PRO A 475 10.17 5.14 2.94
C PRO A 475 9.60 4.82 4.33
N LYS A 476 9.04 5.82 5.03
CA LYS A 476 8.31 5.65 6.30
C LYS A 476 6.83 5.26 6.16
N GLU A 477 6.29 5.16 4.93
CA GLU A 477 4.86 4.91 4.68
C GLU A 477 4.62 3.58 3.94
N HIS A 478 5.46 3.24 2.96
CA HIS A 478 5.34 2.00 2.16
C HIS A 478 6.59 1.10 2.21
N GLY A 479 7.55 1.40 3.08
CA GLY A 479 8.83 0.69 3.15
C GLY A 479 9.83 1.14 2.06
N GLU A 480 10.88 0.36 1.86
CA GLU A 480 11.95 0.67 0.93
C GLU A 480 11.51 0.66 -0.56
N VAL A 481 12.05 1.56 -1.38
CA VAL A 481 11.85 1.53 -2.85
C VAL A 481 12.90 0.63 -3.47
N PHE A 482 12.48 -0.44 -4.18
CA PHE A 482 13.39 -1.34 -4.87
C PHE A 482 13.64 -0.86 -6.30
N VAL A 483 14.88 -1.00 -6.77
CA VAL A 483 15.29 -0.55 -8.12
C VAL A 483 15.64 -1.75 -8.98
N LEU A 484 15.13 -1.74 -10.22
CA LEU A 484 15.34 -2.76 -11.24
C LEU A 484 16.47 -2.39 -12.21
N SER A 485 16.95 -3.36 -12.98
CA SER A 485 18.10 -3.15 -13.85
C SER A 485 17.82 -2.16 -14.99
N ASP A 486 16.55 -2.06 -15.42
CA ASP A 486 16.08 -1.07 -16.40
C ASP A 486 15.79 0.31 -15.78
N GLY A 487 16.05 0.51 -14.48
CA GLY A 487 15.71 1.74 -13.76
C GLY A 487 14.25 1.86 -13.34
N GLY A 488 13.46 0.79 -13.38
CA GLY A 488 12.13 0.78 -12.75
C GLY A 488 12.21 0.93 -11.22
N GLU A 489 11.45 1.87 -10.67
CA GLU A 489 11.28 2.07 -9.22
C GLU A 489 9.97 1.39 -8.76
N VAL A 490 10.07 0.33 -7.96
CA VAL A 490 8.96 -0.59 -7.67
C VAL A 490 8.84 -0.91 -6.17
N ASP A 491 7.70 -1.48 -5.77
CA ASP A 491 7.52 -2.06 -4.44
C ASP A 491 8.59 -3.12 -4.16
N LEU A 492 9.13 -3.10 -2.94
CA LEU A 492 10.13 -4.04 -2.43
C LEU A 492 9.76 -5.51 -2.62
N ASP A 493 8.46 -5.81 -2.70
CA ASP A 493 7.93 -7.14 -2.97
C ASP A 493 8.56 -7.78 -4.21
N LEU A 494 8.78 -7.00 -5.28
CA LEU A 494 9.40 -7.50 -6.51
C LEU A 494 10.85 -7.96 -6.28
N GLY A 495 11.54 -7.34 -5.33
CA GLY A 495 12.88 -7.75 -4.90
C GLY A 495 12.93 -9.09 -4.16
N ASN A 496 11.83 -9.55 -3.54
CA ASN A 496 11.77 -10.90 -2.97
C ASN A 496 11.84 -11.98 -4.08
N TYR A 497 11.22 -11.73 -5.24
CA TYR A 497 11.26 -12.64 -6.38
C TYR A 497 12.66 -12.73 -6.99
N GLU A 498 13.32 -11.60 -7.25
CA GLU A 498 14.70 -11.61 -7.73
C GLU A 498 15.62 -12.40 -6.78
N ARG A 499 15.50 -12.17 -5.46
CA ARG A 499 16.30 -12.82 -4.41
C ARG A 499 16.12 -14.34 -4.34
N TYR A 500 14.88 -14.82 -4.39
CA TYR A 500 14.54 -16.25 -4.28
C TYR A 500 14.72 -17.00 -5.61
N LEU A 501 14.24 -16.44 -6.71
CA LEU A 501 14.19 -17.12 -8.01
C LEU A 501 15.50 -17.01 -8.80
N ASN A 502 16.38 -16.08 -8.40
CA ASN A 502 17.58 -15.71 -9.14
C ASN A 502 17.24 -15.41 -10.62
N ILE A 503 16.55 -14.28 -10.79
CA ILE A 503 16.06 -13.70 -12.05
C ILE A 503 16.26 -12.18 -11.99
N THR A 504 16.15 -11.51 -13.13
CA THR A 504 16.07 -10.04 -13.20
C THR A 504 14.74 -9.61 -13.80
N LEU A 505 14.05 -8.69 -13.12
CA LEU A 505 12.75 -8.18 -13.52
C LEU A 505 12.87 -6.74 -14.07
N THR A 506 11.85 -6.31 -14.82
CA THR A 506 11.77 -4.98 -15.48
C THR A 506 10.60 -4.18 -14.94
N ARG A 507 10.52 -2.87 -15.24
CA ARG A 507 9.39 -2.01 -14.86
C ARG A 507 8.01 -2.52 -15.29
N ASP A 508 7.97 -3.36 -16.33
CA ASP A 508 6.75 -3.96 -16.88
C ASP A 508 6.24 -5.16 -16.03
N ASN A 509 7.11 -5.79 -15.24
CA ASN A 509 6.76 -6.85 -14.28
C ASN A 509 6.05 -6.31 -13.02
N ASN A 510 5.92 -4.99 -12.88
CA ASN A 510 5.16 -4.34 -11.84
C ASN A 510 3.96 -3.60 -12.47
N ILE A 511 2.73 -4.01 -12.13
CA ILE A 511 1.49 -3.42 -12.65
C ILE A 511 0.82 -2.64 -11.53
N THR A 512 0.69 -1.33 -11.68
CA THR A 512 0.00 -0.46 -10.70
C THR A 512 -1.32 0.06 -11.28
N THR A 513 -2.27 0.44 -10.44
CA THR A 513 -3.50 1.11 -10.90
C THR A 513 -3.18 2.38 -11.67
N GLY A 514 -2.20 3.16 -11.20
CA GLY A 514 -1.73 4.37 -11.88
C GLY A 514 -1.21 4.09 -13.30
N LYS A 515 -0.34 3.08 -13.47
CA LYS A 515 0.26 2.70 -14.75
C LYS A 515 -0.77 2.22 -15.78
N ILE A 516 -1.72 1.38 -15.36
CA ILE A 516 -2.80 0.91 -16.24
C ILE A 516 -3.75 2.06 -16.61
N TYR A 517 -4.10 2.93 -15.66
CA TYR A 517 -5.02 4.05 -15.92
C TYR A 517 -4.36 5.08 -16.86
N GLN A 518 -3.07 5.38 -16.67
CA GLN A 518 -2.31 6.23 -17.59
C GLN A 518 -2.30 5.64 -19.01
N HIS A 519 -1.91 4.38 -19.17
CA HIS A 519 -1.88 3.70 -20.48
C HIS A 519 -3.23 3.77 -21.22
N VAL A 520 -4.33 3.51 -20.52
CA VAL A 520 -5.68 3.54 -21.12
C VAL A 520 -6.15 4.97 -21.45
N ILE A 521 -5.79 5.97 -20.62
CA ILE A 521 -6.09 7.40 -20.89
C ILE A 521 -5.28 7.91 -22.09
N GLU A 522 -4.01 7.55 -22.20
CA GLU A 522 -3.16 7.95 -23.33
C GLU A 522 -3.66 7.36 -24.65
N ARG A 523 -4.14 6.10 -24.63
CA ARG A 523 -4.76 5.45 -25.79
C ARG A 523 -6.14 6.01 -26.15
N GLU A 524 -6.92 6.48 -25.17
CA GLU A 524 -8.13 7.27 -25.42
C GLU A 524 -7.80 8.58 -26.15
N ARG A 525 -6.79 9.32 -25.70
CA ARG A 525 -6.34 10.56 -26.32
C ARG A 525 -5.72 10.37 -27.71
N LYS A 526 -5.07 9.23 -27.95
CA LYS A 526 -4.54 8.83 -29.26
C LYS A 526 -5.64 8.41 -30.25
N GLY A 527 -6.82 8.04 -29.76
CA GLY A 527 -7.97 7.63 -30.56
C GLY A 527 -8.07 6.12 -30.82
N ASP A 528 -7.26 5.28 -30.16
CA ASP A 528 -7.20 3.82 -30.34
C ASP A 528 -8.58 3.15 -30.21
N TYR A 529 -9.43 3.65 -29.32
CA TYR A 529 -10.79 3.13 -29.08
C TYR A 529 -11.84 3.64 -30.11
N LEU A 530 -11.41 4.27 -31.20
CA LEU A 530 -12.24 4.76 -32.30
C LEU A 530 -13.39 5.70 -31.86
N GLY A 531 -13.13 6.53 -30.85
CA GLY A 531 -14.12 7.46 -30.28
C GLY A 531 -15.24 6.82 -29.45
N LYS A 532 -15.15 5.52 -29.13
CA LYS A 532 -16.07 4.85 -28.22
C LYS A 532 -15.80 5.24 -26.76
N THR A 533 -16.85 5.17 -25.93
CA THR A 533 -16.73 5.42 -24.49
C THR A 533 -15.91 4.33 -23.79
N VAL A 534 -14.75 4.70 -23.28
CA VAL A 534 -13.89 3.86 -22.43
C VAL A 534 -14.54 3.67 -21.05
N GLN A 535 -14.42 2.47 -20.49
CA GLN A 535 -15.03 2.03 -19.22
C GLN A 535 -14.13 0.98 -18.56
N VAL A 536 -14.23 0.81 -17.23
CA VAL A 536 -13.42 -0.17 -16.46
C VAL A 536 -13.56 -1.57 -17.04
N VAL A 537 -14.80 -2.04 -17.25
CA VAL A 537 -15.06 -3.26 -18.01
C VAL A 537 -15.56 -2.88 -19.41
N PRO A 538 -15.02 -3.43 -20.50
CA PRO A 538 -13.89 -4.35 -20.55
C PRO A 538 -12.51 -3.63 -20.60
N HIS A 539 -12.45 -2.33 -20.91
CA HIS A 539 -11.19 -1.70 -21.38
C HIS A 539 -10.02 -1.68 -20.39
N ILE A 540 -10.28 -1.55 -19.07
CA ILE A 540 -9.22 -1.67 -18.05
C ILE A 540 -8.90 -3.15 -17.79
N THR A 541 -9.90 -4.02 -17.76
CA THR A 541 -9.70 -5.47 -17.53
C THR A 541 -8.98 -6.16 -18.69
N ASP A 542 -9.25 -5.74 -19.92
CA ASP A 542 -8.53 -6.14 -21.14
C ASP A 542 -7.09 -5.64 -21.10
N ALA A 543 -6.86 -4.36 -20.77
CA ALA A 543 -5.51 -3.80 -20.67
C ALA A 543 -4.66 -4.54 -19.62
N ILE A 544 -5.25 -4.98 -18.49
CA ILE A 544 -4.56 -5.81 -17.48
C ILE A 544 -4.24 -7.20 -18.06
N GLN A 545 -5.19 -7.87 -18.72
CA GLN A 545 -4.98 -9.19 -19.34
C GLN A 545 -3.88 -9.14 -20.42
N ASP A 546 -3.99 -8.19 -21.35
CA ASP A 546 -3.04 -8.01 -22.46
C ASP A 546 -1.62 -7.69 -21.93
N TRP A 547 -1.51 -6.91 -20.84
CA TRP A 547 -0.23 -6.61 -20.20
C TRP A 547 0.39 -7.87 -19.57
N ILE A 548 -0.40 -8.66 -18.84
CA ILE A 548 0.06 -9.91 -18.24
C ILE A 548 0.52 -10.91 -19.32
N GLU A 549 -0.28 -11.08 -20.38
CA GLU A 549 0.03 -12.02 -21.48
C GLU A 549 1.21 -11.57 -22.35
N LYS A 550 1.53 -10.27 -22.40
CA LYS A 550 2.79 -9.73 -22.96
C LYS A 550 3.97 -10.06 -22.04
N VAL A 551 3.89 -9.68 -20.77
CA VAL A 551 5.04 -9.65 -19.85
C VAL A 551 5.42 -11.04 -19.35
N ALA A 552 4.46 -11.96 -19.19
CA ALA A 552 4.71 -13.35 -18.80
C ALA A 552 5.68 -14.08 -19.75
N ARG A 553 5.77 -13.64 -21.01
CA ARG A 553 6.60 -14.22 -22.07
C ARG A 553 8.00 -13.64 -22.17
N ILE A 554 8.26 -12.50 -21.51
CA ILE A 554 9.57 -11.82 -21.58
C ILE A 554 10.59 -12.70 -20.82
N PRO A 555 11.74 -13.05 -21.43
CA PRO A 555 12.81 -13.75 -20.72
C PRO A 555 13.35 -12.91 -19.55
N VAL A 556 13.46 -13.52 -18.37
CA VAL A 556 13.90 -12.85 -17.12
C VAL A 556 15.11 -13.53 -16.47
N ASP A 557 15.72 -14.53 -17.12
CA ASP A 557 16.98 -15.11 -16.69
C ASP A 557 17.92 -15.40 -17.87
N ASP A 558 19.15 -15.81 -17.54
CA ASP A 558 20.25 -15.92 -18.50
C ASP A 558 20.07 -17.04 -19.57
N SER A 559 18.91 -17.71 -19.61
CA SER A 559 18.52 -18.58 -20.73
C SER A 559 18.13 -17.81 -22.01
N GLY A 560 17.54 -16.63 -21.86
CA GLY A 560 16.95 -15.89 -22.99
C GLY A 560 15.69 -16.52 -23.62
N GLU A 561 15.12 -17.56 -23.00
CA GLU A 561 13.92 -18.27 -23.49
C GLU A 561 12.62 -17.73 -22.87
N GLU A 562 11.47 -17.97 -23.55
CA GLU A 562 10.13 -17.67 -23.04
C GLU A 562 9.86 -18.49 -21.74
N PRO A 563 9.45 -17.87 -20.62
CA PRO A 563 9.22 -18.58 -19.35
C PRO A 563 8.14 -19.66 -19.43
N ASP A 564 8.39 -20.81 -18.79
CA ASP A 564 7.46 -21.94 -18.78
C ASP A 564 6.28 -21.70 -17.80
N VAL A 565 6.50 -20.91 -16.74
CA VAL A 565 5.48 -20.51 -15.74
C VAL A 565 5.68 -19.05 -15.32
N CYS A 566 4.59 -18.29 -15.20
CA CYS A 566 4.59 -16.95 -14.59
C CYS A 566 3.83 -16.96 -13.25
N ILE A 567 4.48 -16.48 -12.19
CA ILE A 567 3.87 -16.29 -10.87
C ILE A 567 3.26 -14.89 -10.80
N ILE A 568 1.94 -14.80 -10.79
CA ILE A 568 1.21 -13.53 -10.66
C ILE A 568 0.78 -13.36 -9.19
N GLU A 569 1.26 -12.30 -8.54
CA GLU A 569 0.79 -11.90 -7.21
C GLU A 569 -0.11 -10.67 -7.31
N LEU A 570 -1.35 -10.80 -6.82
CA LEU A 570 -2.25 -9.68 -6.58
C LEU A 570 -2.08 -9.20 -5.14
N GLY A 571 -1.48 -8.02 -4.97
CA GLY A 571 -1.30 -7.35 -3.68
C GLY A 571 -2.60 -6.71 -3.15
N GLY A 572 -2.51 -6.15 -1.95
CA GLY A 572 -3.68 -5.66 -1.20
C GLY A 572 -4.54 -6.81 -0.63
N THR A 573 -5.82 -6.54 -0.35
CA THR A 573 -6.74 -7.59 0.13
C THR A 573 -7.94 -7.78 -0.82
N VAL A 574 -8.62 -8.92 -0.67
CA VAL A 574 -9.81 -9.26 -1.48
C VAL A 574 -11.07 -8.74 -0.78
N GLY A 575 -11.63 -7.68 -1.35
CA GLY A 575 -12.81 -6.97 -0.84
C GLY A 575 -12.68 -5.45 -0.92
N ASP A 576 -11.44 -4.96 -1.01
CA ASP A 576 -11.15 -3.54 -1.17
C ASP A 576 -11.52 -3.03 -2.57
N ILE A 577 -11.96 -1.76 -2.65
CA ILE A 577 -12.41 -1.12 -3.90
C ILE A 577 -11.30 -1.02 -4.96
N GLU A 578 -10.05 -0.92 -4.53
CA GLU A 578 -8.87 -0.77 -5.38
C GLU A 578 -8.52 -2.09 -6.08
N SER A 579 -8.77 -3.22 -5.42
CA SER A 579 -8.53 -4.58 -5.94
C SER A 579 -9.58 -5.01 -6.98
N MET A 580 -10.76 -4.40 -7.02
CA MET A 580 -11.91 -4.86 -7.83
C MET A 580 -11.62 -4.99 -9.34
N PRO A 581 -10.95 -4.03 -10.03
CA PRO A 581 -10.65 -4.16 -11.45
C PRO A 581 -9.72 -5.33 -11.75
N PHE A 582 -8.73 -5.59 -10.88
CA PHE A 582 -7.79 -6.69 -11.04
C PHE A 582 -8.45 -8.04 -10.77
N ILE A 583 -9.32 -8.13 -9.75
CA ILE A 583 -10.08 -9.36 -9.44
C ILE A 583 -10.93 -9.79 -10.65
N GLU A 584 -11.64 -8.85 -11.29
CA GLU A 584 -12.40 -9.14 -12.50
C GLU A 584 -11.49 -9.46 -13.70
N ALA A 585 -10.35 -8.76 -13.85
CA ALA A 585 -9.38 -9.09 -14.90
C ALA A 585 -8.81 -10.52 -14.75
N MET A 586 -8.54 -11.00 -13.53
CA MET A 586 -8.09 -12.37 -13.27
C MET A 586 -9.20 -13.41 -13.50
N SER A 587 -10.46 -13.08 -13.15
CA SER A 587 -11.65 -13.87 -13.47
C SER A 587 -11.85 -14.05 -14.98
N GLN A 588 -11.56 -13.02 -15.77
CA GLN A 588 -11.52 -13.08 -17.24
C GLN A 588 -10.30 -13.86 -17.76
N LEU A 589 -9.11 -13.59 -17.21
CA LEU A 589 -7.84 -14.24 -17.61
C LEU A 589 -7.90 -15.77 -17.47
N ARG A 590 -8.47 -16.29 -16.37
CA ARG A 590 -8.67 -17.73 -16.18
C ARG A 590 -9.48 -18.38 -17.32
N ARG A 591 -10.41 -17.64 -17.93
CA ARG A 591 -11.18 -18.11 -19.11
C ARG A 591 -10.42 -17.93 -20.42
N ARG A 592 -9.61 -16.86 -20.55
CA ARG A 592 -8.78 -16.59 -21.73
C ARG A 592 -7.62 -17.61 -21.86
N ALA A 593 -6.92 -17.89 -20.77
CA ALA A 593 -5.82 -18.86 -20.71
C ALA A 593 -6.27 -20.31 -21.01
N GLY A 594 -7.51 -20.66 -20.62
CA GLY A 594 -8.09 -21.97 -20.87
C GLY A 594 -7.76 -23.03 -19.82
N LYS A 595 -8.20 -24.27 -20.07
CA LYS A 595 -8.07 -25.38 -19.13
C LYS A 595 -6.60 -25.77 -18.91
N ASN A 596 -6.23 -26.00 -17.65
CA ASN A 596 -4.88 -26.35 -17.18
C ASN A 596 -3.80 -25.27 -17.39
N ASN A 597 -4.14 -24.05 -17.80
CA ASN A 597 -3.17 -22.96 -18.01
C ASN A 597 -3.24 -21.87 -16.94
N PHE A 598 -4.06 -22.04 -15.90
CA PHE A 598 -4.25 -21.09 -14.81
C PHE A 598 -4.58 -21.85 -13.52
N MET A 599 -3.92 -21.49 -12.41
CA MET A 599 -4.14 -22.07 -11.08
C MET A 599 -4.06 -20.97 -10.02
N GLN A 600 -5.03 -20.90 -9.12
CA GLN A 600 -5.12 -19.89 -8.08
C GLN A 600 -4.76 -20.46 -6.70
N ILE A 601 -3.69 -19.95 -6.09
CA ILE A 601 -3.44 -20.12 -4.65
C ILE A 601 -4.08 -18.94 -3.91
N HIS A 602 -5.08 -19.17 -3.07
CA HIS A 602 -5.57 -18.12 -2.16
C HIS A 602 -4.82 -18.18 -0.82
N VAL A 603 -4.39 -17.02 -0.36
CA VAL A 603 -3.58 -16.85 0.85
C VAL A 603 -4.47 -16.32 1.98
N SER A 604 -4.48 -17.00 3.13
CA SER A 604 -5.29 -16.63 4.29
C SER A 604 -4.49 -16.74 5.60
N TYR A 605 -5.04 -16.24 6.71
CA TYR A 605 -4.47 -16.35 8.06
C TYR A 605 -5.47 -17.04 9.00
N VAL A 606 -4.98 -18.00 9.78
CA VAL A 606 -5.74 -18.80 10.75
C VAL A 606 -5.23 -18.45 12.15
N PRO A 607 -5.81 -17.43 12.82
CA PRO A 607 -5.32 -16.96 14.12
C PRO A 607 -5.56 -17.98 15.24
N VAL A 608 -4.64 -18.00 16.21
CA VAL A 608 -4.81 -18.74 17.47
C VAL A 608 -5.40 -17.81 18.53
N ILE A 609 -6.66 -18.02 18.92
CA ILE A 609 -7.35 -17.19 19.91
C ILE A 609 -7.62 -18.01 21.17
N HIS A 610 -7.05 -17.59 22.30
CA HIS A 610 -7.07 -18.30 23.59
C HIS A 610 -6.59 -19.77 23.50
N GLY A 611 -5.66 -20.05 22.58
CA GLY A 611 -5.10 -21.39 22.35
C GLY A 611 -5.85 -22.23 21.31
N GLU A 612 -7.01 -21.79 20.81
CA GLU A 612 -7.82 -22.48 19.79
C GLU A 612 -7.59 -21.88 18.39
N GLN A 613 -7.39 -22.73 17.38
CA GLN A 613 -7.20 -22.31 15.98
C GLN A 613 -8.55 -21.93 15.33
N LYS A 614 -8.71 -20.66 14.95
CA LYS A 614 -9.97 -20.13 14.43
C LYS A 614 -9.99 -20.12 12.89
N THR A 615 -10.64 -21.12 12.29
CA THR A 615 -10.76 -21.26 10.83
C THR A 615 -11.77 -20.30 10.16
N LYS A 616 -12.62 -19.63 10.95
CA LYS A 616 -13.71 -18.76 10.46
C LYS A 616 -13.26 -17.60 9.55
N PRO A 617 -12.12 -16.91 9.77
CA PRO A 617 -11.65 -15.87 8.86
C PRO A 617 -11.40 -16.40 7.44
N THR A 618 -10.72 -17.54 7.31
CA THR A 618 -10.48 -18.21 6.02
C THR A 618 -11.78 -18.60 5.33
N GLN A 619 -12.78 -19.09 6.07
CA GLN A 619 -14.10 -19.43 5.51
C GLN A 619 -14.81 -18.20 4.92
N GLN A 620 -14.72 -17.03 5.56
CA GLN A 620 -15.29 -15.79 5.02
C GLN A 620 -14.47 -15.21 3.88
N ALA A 621 -13.13 -15.26 3.95
CA ALA A 621 -12.25 -14.83 2.86
C ALA A 621 -12.50 -15.64 1.58
N ILE A 622 -12.51 -16.98 1.67
CA ILE A 622 -12.79 -17.87 0.54
C ILE A 622 -14.23 -17.69 0.00
N LYS A 623 -15.20 -17.31 0.85
CA LYS A 623 -16.54 -16.91 0.40
C LYS A 623 -16.51 -15.59 -0.39
N ALA A 624 -15.80 -14.58 0.11
CA ALA A 624 -15.65 -13.28 -0.55
C ALA A 624 -14.94 -13.39 -1.91
N VAL A 625 -13.85 -14.17 -1.98
CA VAL A 625 -13.13 -14.50 -3.22
C VAL A 625 -14.08 -15.12 -4.25
N ARG A 626 -14.86 -16.13 -3.85
CA ARG A 626 -15.82 -16.82 -4.73
C ARG A 626 -17.01 -15.95 -5.15
N SER A 627 -17.47 -15.01 -4.32
CA SER A 627 -18.50 -14.04 -4.73
C SER A 627 -17.99 -13.01 -5.76
N ASN A 628 -16.68 -12.84 -5.91
CA ASN A 628 -16.07 -11.99 -6.96
C ASN A 628 -15.53 -12.82 -8.15
N GLY A 629 -16.07 -14.02 -8.38
CA GLY A 629 -15.76 -14.85 -9.56
C GLY A 629 -14.45 -15.65 -9.52
N LEU A 630 -13.61 -15.43 -8.50
CA LEU A 630 -12.35 -16.16 -8.33
C LEU A 630 -12.57 -17.49 -7.60
N ILE A 631 -11.90 -18.56 -8.05
CA ILE A 631 -12.07 -19.93 -7.54
C ILE A 631 -10.69 -20.45 -7.08
N PRO A 632 -10.39 -20.44 -5.77
CA PRO A 632 -9.13 -20.97 -5.25
C PRO A 632 -8.98 -22.46 -5.55
N ASP A 633 -7.87 -22.82 -6.20
CA ASP A 633 -7.48 -24.21 -6.46
C ASP A 633 -6.57 -24.77 -5.35
N LEU A 634 -5.88 -23.91 -4.60
CA LEU A 634 -5.17 -24.23 -3.35
C LEU A 634 -5.43 -23.12 -2.30
N ILE A 635 -5.37 -23.47 -1.01
CA ILE A 635 -5.60 -22.55 0.12
C ILE A 635 -4.39 -22.58 1.06
N ALA A 636 -3.57 -21.51 1.03
CA ALA A 636 -2.38 -21.37 1.86
C ALA A 636 -2.68 -20.62 3.17
N CYS A 637 -2.71 -21.35 4.28
CA CYS A 637 -3.05 -20.85 5.61
C CYS A 637 -1.79 -20.44 6.38
N ARG A 638 -1.59 -19.13 6.64
CA ARG A 638 -0.60 -18.63 7.61
C ARG A 638 -1.06 -18.97 9.02
N CYS A 639 -0.15 -19.39 9.90
CA CYS A 639 -0.45 -19.72 11.29
C CYS A 639 0.82 -19.72 12.17
N GLU A 640 0.73 -19.20 13.40
CA GLU A 640 1.87 -19.15 14.34
C GLU A 640 2.43 -20.54 14.70
N ARG A 641 1.60 -21.58 14.52
CA ARG A 641 1.90 -22.98 14.83
C ARG A 641 1.14 -23.90 13.88
N GLU A 642 1.64 -25.12 13.72
CA GLU A 642 1.05 -26.19 12.91
C GLU A 642 -0.45 -26.38 13.18
N LEU A 643 -1.26 -26.51 12.13
CA LEU A 643 -2.71 -26.69 12.24
C LEU A 643 -3.05 -28.13 12.63
N GLU A 644 -3.98 -28.28 13.56
CA GLU A 644 -4.58 -29.58 13.87
C GLU A 644 -5.28 -30.16 12.63
N ALA A 645 -5.26 -31.49 12.46
CA ALA A 645 -6.01 -32.14 11.38
C ALA A 645 -7.50 -31.72 11.38
N SER A 646 -8.10 -31.58 12.57
CA SER A 646 -9.48 -31.10 12.72
C SER A 646 -9.70 -29.64 12.26
N ALA A 647 -8.65 -28.82 12.16
CA ALA A 647 -8.73 -27.47 11.59
C ALA A 647 -8.57 -27.51 10.06
N VAL A 648 -7.67 -28.36 9.55
CA VAL A 648 -7.48 -28.61 8.11
C VAL A 648 -8.77 -29.16 7.48
N GLU A 649 -9.35 -30.22 8.06
CA GLU A 649 -10.62 -30.82 7.64
C GLU A 649 -11.77 -29.80 7.61
N LYS A 650 -11.85 -28.91 8.61
CA LYS A 650 -12.85 -27.83 8.65
C LYS A 650 -12.60 -26.80 7.55
N ILE A 651 -11.35 -26.47 7.24
CA ILE A 651 -11.04 -25.54 6.14
C ILE A 651 -11.43 -26.19 4.82
N ALA A 652 -10.97 -27.41 4.54
CA ALA A 652 -11.32 -28.19 3.35
C ALA A 652 -12.84 -28.27 3.12
N HIS A 653 -13.58 -28.77 4.12
CA HIS A 653 -15.03 -28.95 4.05
C HIS A 653 -15.80 -27.64 3.81
N PHE A 654 -15.54 -26.59 4.59
CA PHE A 654 -16.26 -25.32 4.44
C PHE A 654 -15.80 -24.48 3.22
N CYS A 655 -14.56 -24.69 2.75
CA CYS A 655 -14.05 -24.02 1.55
C CYS A 655 -14.36 -24.78 0.26
N GLN A 656 -14.76 -26.06 0.35
CA GLN A 656 -15.06 -26.96 -0.77
C GLN A 656 -13.83 -27.25 -1.63
N VAL A 657 -12.75 -27.67 -0.97
CA VAL A 657 -11.53 -28.23 -1.56
C VAL A 657 -11.17 -29.52 -0.81
N GLU A 658 -10.36 -30.40 -1.40
CA GLU A 658 -9.82 -31.59 -0.75
C GLU A 658 -8.81 -31.22 0.35
N ASN A 659 -8.54 -32.13 1.30
CA ASN A 659 -7.64 -31.89 2.43
C ASN A 659 -6.22 -31.52 1.98
N GLU A 660 -5.72 -32.20 0.93
CA GLU A 660 -4.41 -31.98 0.34
C GLU A 660 -4.25 -30.57 -0.27
N GLN A 661 -5.36 -29.92 -0.67
CA GLN A 661 -5.35 -28.57 -1.23
C GLN A 661 -5.21 -27.47 -0.17
N VAL A 662 -5.24 -27.82 1.12
CA VAL A 662 -5.09 -26.89 2.26
C VAL A 662 -3.64 -26.91 2.76
N LEU A 663 -2.83 -25.97 2.28
CA LEU A 663 -1.42 -25.84 2.65
C LEU A 663 -1.28 -25.13 4.00
N VAL A 664 -0.63 -25.80 4.97
CA VAL A 664 -0.30 -25.28 6.29
C VAL A 664 1.04 -24.55 6.23
N VAL A 665 1.03 -23.23 6.02
CA VAL A 665 2.25 -22.42 6.06
C VAL A 665 2.41 -21.83 7.44
N ARG A 666 2.93 -22.64 8.36
CA ARG A 666 3.26 -22.17 9.71
C ARG A 666 4.50 -21.27 9.71
N ASP A 667 4.58 -20.39 10.70
CA ASP A 667 5.75 -19.56 10.94
C ASP A 667 7.01 -20.44 11.11
N MET A 668 8.14 -19.98 10.56
CA MET A 668 9.39 -20.76 10.47
C MET A 668 10.56 -20.01 11.12
N PRO A 669 11.57 -20.70 11.70
CA PRO A 669 12.77 -20.06 12.25
C PRO A 669 13.57 -19.21 11.25
N SER A 670 13.34 -19.40 9.95
CA SER A 670 13.81 -18.52 8.88
C SER A 670 12.86 -18.61 7.67
N ILE A 671 12.62 -17.47 7.02
CA ILE A 671 11.82 -17.38 5.78
C ILE A 671 12.36 -18.27 4.65
N TYR A 672 13.66 -18.58 4.65
CA TYR A 672 14.28 -19.42 3.63
C TYR A 672 13.97 -20.92 3.82
N GLN A 673 13.33 -21.32 4.93
CA GLN A 673 12.87 -22.69 5.17
C GLN A 673 11.42 -22.94 4.68
N VAL A 674 10.68 -21.89 4.30
CA VAL A 674 9.31 -22.01 3.75
C VAL A 674 9.23 -22.88 2.48
N PRO A 675 10.18 -22.82 1.51
CA PRO A 675 10.23 -23.76 0.39
C PRO A 675 10.29 -25.23 0.84
N MET A 676 11.07 -25.56 1.89
CA MET A 676 11.17 -26.94 2.40
C MET A 676 9.84 -27.41 3.03
N LEU A 677 9.14 -26.52 3.73
CA LEU A 677 7.81 -26.79 4.30
C LEU A 677 6.74 -27.06 3.21
N LEU A 678 6.86 -26.40 2.05
CA LEU A 678 5.98 -26.58 0.89
C LEU A 678 6.34 -27.83 0.06
N GLU A 679 7.63 -28.19 -0.03
CA GLU A 679 8.06 -29.49 -0.60
C GLU A 679 7.51 -30.66 0.22
N GLN A 680 7.63 -30.62 1.55
CA GLN A 680 7.11 -31.64 2.47
C GLN A 680 5.59 -31.84 2.32
N GLN A 681 4.86 -30.76 2.02
CA GLN A 681 3.42 -30.78 1.73
C GLN A 681 3.07 -31.08 0.27
N ARG A 682 4.03 -31.58 -0.52
CA ARG A 682 3.84 -32.07 -1.91
C ARG A 682 3.27 -31.02 -2.87
N LEU A 683 3.64 -29.75 -2.70
CA LEU A 683 3.20 -28.68 -3.60
C LEU A 683 3.56 -28.94 -5.07
N ILE A 684 4.78 -29.43 -5.34
CA ILE A 684 5.26 -29.69 -6.71
C ILE A 684 4.36 -30.70 -7.47
N PRO A 685 4.06 -31.92 -6.94
CA PRO A 685 3.09 -32.82 -7.54
C PRO A 685 1.73 -32.19 -7.86
N MET A 686 1.16 -31.41 -6.92
CA MET A 686 -0.14 -30.76 -7.14
C MET A 686 -0.08 -29.73 -8.27
N VAL A 687 0.93 -28.85 -8.28
CA VAL A 687 1.08 -27.84 -9.35
C VAL A 687 1.30 -28.51 -10.72
N ARG A 688 2.10 -29.58 -10.79
CA ARG A 688 2.29 -30.38 -12.02
C ARG A 688 0.97 -30.97 -12.53
N GLN A 689 0.11 -31.45 -11.64
CA GLN A 689 -1.19 -32.03 -11.99
C GLN A 689 -2.19 -30.95 -12.44
N PHE A 690 -2.32 -29.84 -11.71
CA PHE A 690 -3.25 -28.76 -12.04
C PHE A 690 -2.88 -28.03 -13.35
N LEU A 691 -1.59 -27.77 -13.56
CA LEU A 691 -1.10 -27.07 -14.75
C LEU A 691 -0.61 -28.01 -15.88
N ALA A 692 -0.84 -29.33 -15.75
CA ALA A 692 -0.42 -30.35 -16.70
C ALA A 692 1.07 -30.28 -17.16
N LEU A 693 1.95 -29.78 -16.29
CA LEU A 693 3.36 -29.45 -16.61
C LEU A 693 4.20 -30.67 -17.02
N GLU A 694 3.67 -31.88 -16.86
CA GLU A 694 4.27 -33.13 -17.33
C GLU A 694 4.32 -33.25 -18.85
N GLN A 695 3.60 -32.38 -19.57
CA GLN A 695 3.64 -32.25 -21.03
C GLN A 695 4.80 -31.36 -21.52
N LEU A 696 5.51 -30.67 -20.61
CA LEU A 696 6.65 -29.81 -20.95
C LEU A 696 7.94 -30.62 -21.07
N SER A 697 8.68 -30.41 -22.16
CA SER A 697 9.96 -31.08 -22.43
C SER A 697 11.11 -30.34 -21.73
N ILE A 698 11.35 -30.66 -20.45
CA ILE A 698 12.47 -30.08 -19.67
C ILE A 698 13.79 -30.75 -20.08
N SER A 699 14.81 -29.95 -20.40
CA SER A 699 16.12 -30.47 -20.83
C SER A 699 16.91 -31.09 -19.65
N PRO A 700 17.77 -32.11 -19.89
CA PRO A 700 18.59 -32.72 -18.84
C PRO A 700 19.51 -31.73 -18.11
N SER A 701 20.01 -30.70 -18.81
CA SER A 701 20.82 -29.63 -18.22
C SER A 701 20.02 -28.73 -17.28
N MET A 702 18.77 -28.39 -17.61
CA MET A 702 17.90 -27.61 -16.72
C MET A 702 17.47 -28.42 -15.49
N LEU A 703 17.19 -29.72 -15.65
CA LEU A 703 16.96 -30.64 -14.51
C LEU A 703 18.20 -30.72 -13.61
N GLN A 704 19.41 -30.83 -14.17
CA GLN A 704 20.66 -30.84 -13.40
C GLN A 704 20.88 -29.52 -12.66
N LYS A 705 20.63 -28.37 -13.32
CA LYS A 705 20.72 -27.03 -12.71
C LYS A 705 19.74 -26.89 -11.53
N GLY A 706 18.47 -27.26 -11.73
CA GLY A 706 17.44 -27.22 -10.68
C GLY A 706 17.77 -28.10 -9.47
N ASN A 707 18.20 -29.35 -9.70
CA ASN A 707 18.64 -30.25 -8.63
C ASN A 707 19.85 -29.69 -7.85
N HIS A 708 20.82 -29.07 -8.54
CA HIS A 708 21.98 -28.45 -7.91
C HIS A 708 21.58 -27.24 -7.06
N THR A 709 20.73 -26.35 -7.59
CA THR A 709 20.16 -25.22 -6.83
C THR A 709 19.42 -25.69 -5.58
N TRP A 710 18.69 -26.81 -5.63
CA TRP A 710 17.99 -27.35 -4.47
C TRP A 710 18.94 -27.89 -3.40
N ALA A 711 19.95 -28.66 -3.80
CA ALA A 711 20.98 -29.17 -2.90
C ALA A 711 21.74 -28.02 -2.19
N GLN A 712 22.06 -26.93 -2.92
CA GLN A 712 22.65 -25.72 -2.35
C GLN A 712 21.71 -25.04 -1.35
N TRP A 713 20.42 -24.88 -1.69
CA TRP A 713 19.42 -24.25 -0.81
C TRP A 713 19.21 -25.05 0.48
N GLN A 714 19.04 -26.37 0.38
CA GLN A 714 18.92 -27.24 1.56
C GLN A 714 20.18 -27.22 2.43
N SER A 715 21.37 -27.21 1.82
CA SER A 715 22.67 -27.13 2.52
C SER A 715 22.86 -25.81 3.28
N LEU A 716 22.35 -24.69 2.73
CA LEU A 716 22.44 -23.37 3.38
C LEU A 716 21.40 -23.20 4.49
N THR A 717 20.17 -23.69 4.29
CA THR A 717 18.98 -23.34 5.09
C THR A 717 18.49 -24.45 6.04
N GLY A 718 19.08 -25.65 5.98
CA GLY A 718 18.67 -26.82 6.75
C GLY A 718 18.74 -26.67 8.27
N HIS A 719 18.09 -27.58 9.01
CA HIS A 719 17.90 -27.43 10.46
C HIS A 719 19.19 -27.46 11.30
N ASP A 720 20.28 -28.00 10.76
CA ASP A 720 21.60 -28.06 11.41
C ASP A 720 22.44 -26.78 11.23
N THR A 721 22.07 -25.86 10.33
CA THR A 721 22.81 -24.60 10.09
C THR A 721 22.51 -23.50 11.12
N ARG A 722 22.24 -23.88 12.37
CA ARG A 722 22.12 -22.92 13.48
C ARG A 722 23.49 -22.37 13.86
N PHE A 723 23.90 -21.31 13.18
CA PHE A 723 25.12 -20.59 13.52
C PHE A 723 25.02 -20.04 14.95
N HIS A 724 25.97 -20.42 15.81
CA HIS A 724 25.97 -20.02 17.22
C HIS A 724 26.77 -18.73 17.45
N ASP A 725 27.85 -18.52 16.69
CA ASP A 725 28.72 -17.35 16.82
C ASP A 725 28.06 -16.10 16.22
N PRO A 726 27.80 -15.04 17.01
CA PRO A 726 27.19 -13.82 16.52
C PRO A 726 28.21 -12.90 15.84
N VAL A 727 27.76 -12.21 14.79
CA VAL A 727 28.44 -11.04 14.23
C VAL A 727 27.56 -9.81 14.46
N THR A 728 27.98 -8.97 15.41
CA THR A 728 27.25 -7.76 15.81
C THR A 728 27.55 -6.62 14.85
N ILE A 729 26.52 -6.11 14.17
CA ILE A 729 26.62 -5.01 13.18
C ILE A 729 25.84 -3.80 13.67
N ALA A 730 26.48 -2.65 13.81
CA ALA A 730 25.79 -1.39 14.07
C ALA A 730 25.28 -0.79 12.75
N LEU A 731 23.96 -0.73 12.57
CA LEU A 731 23.32 -0.06 11.45
C LEU A 731 22.96 1.37 11.90
N VAL A 732 23.75 2.34 11.45
CA VAL A 732 23.65 3.76 11.81
C VAL A 732 22.78 4.45 10.77
N GLY A 733 21.47 4.43 10.99
CA GLY A 733 20.45 4.85 10.03
C GLY A 733 19.73 6.15 10.42
N LYS A 734 18.95 6.68 9.48
CA LYS A 734 18.00 7.79 9.73
C LYS A 734 16.60 7.27 10.08
N TYR A 735 16.24 6.08 9.63
CA TYR A 735 14.86 5.59 9.65
C TYR A 735 14.63 4.42 10.63
N VAL A 736 15.52 4.21 11.61
CA VAL A 736 15.55 3.01 12.48
C VAL A 736 14.28 2.76 13.32
N GLU A 737 13.36 3.73 13.40
CA GLU A 737 12.00 3.53 13.96
C GLU A 737 11.13 2.59 13.11
N LEU A 738 11.41 2.47 11.81
CA LEU A 738 10.76 1.55 10.87
C LEU A 738 11.87 0.76 10.15
N GLN A 739 12.14 -0.46 10.62
CA GLN A 739 13.22 -1.31 10.09
C GLN A 739 13.01 -1.65 8.60
N ASP A 740 11.73 -1.69 8.19
CA ASP A 740 11.21 -1.94 6.86
C ASP A 740 11.73 -0.93 5.81
N SER A 741 12.11 0.29 6.23
CA SER A 741 12.80 1.29 5.39
C SER A 741 14.22 0.89 4.97
N TYR A 742 14.74 -0.22 5.48
CA TYR A 742 16.08 -0.77 5.20
C TYR A 742 16.04 -2.29 4.92
N LEU A 743 14.89 -2.85 4.54
CA LEU A 743 14.70 -4.30 4.49
C LEU A 743 15.56 -5.00 3.41
N SER A 744 15.92 -4.35 2.30
CA SER A 744 16.92 -4.92 1.37
C SER A 744 18.31 -5.03 2.01
N VAL A 745 18.68 -4.02 2.81
CA VAL A 745 19.94 -3.97 3.56
C VAL A 745 19.98 -5.11 4.59
N ILE A 746 18.89 -5.31 5.35
CA ILE A 746 18.74 -6.45 6.27
C ILE A 746 18.92 -7.77 5.52
N LYS A 747 18.20 -7.99 4.41
CA LYS A 747 18.30 -9.26 3.66
C LYS A 747 19.67 -9.50 3.05
N SER A 748 20.39 -8.44 2.68
CA SER A 748 21.76 -8.57 2.16
C SER A 748 22.76 -8.92 3.27
N LEU A 749 22.55 -8.44 4.49
CA LEU A 749 23.27 -8.91 5.68
C LEU A 749 22.89 -10.36 6.05
N GLU A 750 21.62 -10.77 5.93
CA GLU A 750 21.19 -12.16 6.14
C GLU A 750 21.89 -13.11 5.15
N HIS A 751 21.86 -12.82 3.84
CA HIS A 751 22.55 -13.64 2.83
C HIS A 751 24.06 -13.75 3.11
N ALA A 752 24.71 -12.63 3.44
CA ALA A 752 26.14 -12.59 3.77
C ALA A 752 26.48 -13.39 5.05
N THR A 753 25.69 -13.24 6.12
CA THR A 753 25.92 -13.99 7.37
C THR A 753 25.67 -15.48 7.22
N MET A 754 24.70 -15.91 6.40
CA MET A 754 24.52 -17.32 6.04
C MET A 754 25.74 -17.88 5.31
N ARG A 755 26.30 -17.15 4.32
CA ARG A 755 27.52 -17.56 3.59
C ARG A 755 28.77 -17.60 4.47
N CYS A 756 28.88 -16.70 5.46
CA CYS A 756 29.94 -16.70 6.47
C CYS A 756 29.69 -17.66 7.65
N ARG A 757 28.56 -18.37 7.69
CA ARG A 757 28.16 -19.25 8.80
C ARG A 757 28.22 -18.56 10.17
N ARG A 758 27.57 -17.40 10.28
CA ARG A 758 27.45 -16.58 11.49
C ARG A 758 25.99 -16.23 11.78
N LYS A 759 25.67 -15.97 13.04
CA LYS A 759 24.38 -15.41 13.43
C LYS A 759 24.43 -13.88 13.29
N LEU A 760 23.51 -13.30 12.53
CA LEU A 760 23.36 -11.86 12.44
C LEU A 760 22.82 -11.27 13.76
N ASP A 761 23.43 -10.19 14.23
CA ASP A 761 23.00 -9.41 15.42
C ASP A 761 23.03 -7.91 15.07
N ILE A 762 21.93 -7.38 14.51
CA ILE A 762 21.82 -5.97 14.13
C ILE A 762 21.58 -5.11 15.37
N ARG A 763 22.38 -4.06 15.53
CA ARG A 763 22.19 -2.98 16.50
C ARG A 763 21.72 -1.73 15.78
N TRP A 764 20.46 -1.41 16.00
CA TRP A 764 19.78 -0.26 15.42
C TRP A 764 20.19 1.03 16.13
N VAL A 765 20.89 1.91 15.41
CA VAL A 765 21.40 3.17 15.96
C VAL A 765 20.78 4.33 15.16
N ASP A 766 19.91 5.12 15.80
CA ASP A 766 19.47 6.38 15.20
C ASP A 766 20.64 7.36 15.24
N SER A 767 21.03 7.82 14.06
CA SER A 767 22.15 8.74 13.92
C SER A 767 21.92 10.10 14.61
N ASP A 768 20.66 10.54 14.79
CA ASP A 768 20.36 11.77 15.57
C ASP A 768 20.80 11.62 17.05
N HIS A 769 20.89 10.38 17.56
CA HIS A 769 21.36 10.13 18.93
C HIS A 769 22.89 10.19 19.06
N LEU A 770 23.66 10.09 17.97
CA LEU A 770 25.13 10.21 18.01
C LEU A 770 25.61 11.68 18.03
N GLU A 771 24.74 12.64 17.73
CA GLU A 771 25.11 14.06 17.63
C GLU A 771 25.44 14.71 19.00
N PRO A 772 26.37 15.69 19.06
CA PRO A 772 26.65 16.50 20.26
C PRO A 772 25.44 17.29 20.80
N LYS A 773 24.38 17.43 19.99
CA LYS A 773 23.08 17.96 20.40
C LYS A 773 22.35 16.97 21.32
N CYS A 774 22.30 15.69 20.96
CA CYS A 774 21.68 14.65 21.78
C CYS A 774 22.39 14.50 23.12
N GLN A 775 23.73 14.58 23.16
CA GLN A 775 24.53 14.58 24.39
C GLN A 775 24.06 15.64 25.42
N LYS A 776 23.50 16.77 24.96
CA LYS A 776 23.02 17.86 25.82
C LYS A 776 21.53 17.74 26.17
N THR A 777 20.71 17.15 25.30
CA THR A 777 19.25 17.07 25.49
C THR A 777 18.76 15.75 26.08
N ASP A 778 19.45 14.64 25.77
CA ASP A 778 19.15 13.29 26.26
C ASP A 778 20.47 12.47 26.34
N PRO A 779 21.28 12.68 27.40
CA PRO A 779 22.57 12.01 27.54
C PRO A 779 22.46 10.48 27.59
N ALA A 780 21.33 9.95 28.07
CA ALA A 780 21.10 8.52 28.18
C ALA A 780 21.00 7.86 26.80
N LYS A 781 20.24 8.45 25.87
CA LYS A 781 20.20 8.00 24.48
C LYS A 781 21.56 8.11 23.79
N TYR A 782 22.27 9.23 23.99
CA TYR A 782 23.59 9.45 23.40
C TYR A 782 24.59 8.36 23.83
N HIS A 783 24.70 8.10 25.14
CA HIS A 783 25.63 7.08 25.63
C HIS A 783 25.22 5.65 25.24
N ASN A 784 23.91 5.34 25.15
CA ASN A 784 23.44 4.05 24.66
C ASN A 784 23.74 3.85 23.16
N ALA A 785 23.53 4.87 22.33
CA ALA A 785 23.84 4.83 20.90
C ALA A 785 25.33 4.61 20.66
N TRP A 786 26.18 5.36 21.36
CA TRP A 786 27.64 5.17 21.31
C TRP A 786 28.10 3.81 21.85
N HIS A 787 27.47 3.28 22.90
CA HIS A 787 27.79 1.95 23.43
C HIS A 787 27.64 0.86 22.36
N GLU A 788 26.53 0.84 21.61
CA GLU A 788 26.32 -0.17 20.57
C GLU A 788 27.30 0.02 19.37
N VAL A 789 27.61 1.26 18.97
CA VAL A 789 28.62 1.55 17.92
C VAL A 789 30.02 1.09 18.32
N VAL A 790 30.44 1.35 19.56
CA VAL A 790 31.75 0.93 20.10
C VAL A 790 31.86 -0.59 20.18
N LYS A 791 30.77 -1.24 20.62
CA LYS A 791 30.69 -2.69 20.84
C LYS A 791 30.62 -3.50 19.54
N ALA A 792 30.00 -2.99 18.48
CA ALA A 792 29.80 -3.72 17.24
C ALA A 792 31.11 -4.14 16.54
N SER A 793 31.08 -5.28 15.84
CA SER A 793 32.19 -5.79 15.04
C SER A 793 32.36 -5.04 13.72
N GLY A 794 31.28 -4.47 13.18
CA GLY A 794 31.28 -3.63 11.98
C GLY A 794 30.19 -2.54 12.03
N ILE A 795 30.40 -1.46 11.28
CA ILE A 795 29.54 -0.28 11.22
C ILE A 795 29.04 -0.09 9.78
N LEU A 796 27.72 0.00 9.62
CA LEU A 796 27.04 0.14 8.34
C LEU A 796 26.28 1.47 8.31
N VAL A 797 26.57 2.31 7.32
CA VAL A 797 25.84 3.54 7.04
C VAL A 797 25.09 3.35 5.71
N PRO A 798 23.76 3.11 5.75
CA PRO A 798 22.97 2.88 4.54
C PRO A 798 22.58 4.20 3.84
N GLY A 799 21.88 4.08 2.72
CA GLY A 799 21.30 5.22 2.00
C GLY A 799 20.33 6.05 2.84
N GLY A 800 20.08 7.27 2.37
CA GLY A 800 19.15 8.23 2.99
C GLY A 800 19.16 9.55 2.26
N PHE A 801 18.33 10.50 2.72
CA PHE A 801 18.15 11.82 2.10
C PHE A 801 18.13 12.92 3.16
N GLY A 802 18.32 14.16 2.72
CA GLY A 802 18.19 15.41 3.49
C GLY A 802 19.24 15.61 4.59
N GLN A 803 19.23 16.80 5.20
CA GLN A 803 20.25 17.22 6.18
C GLN A 803 20.17 16.51 7.55
N ARG A 804 19.03 15.94 7.97
CA ARG A 804 18.88 15.35 9.32
C ARG A 804 19.88 14.21 9.55
N ALA A 805 20.40 14.12 10.78
CA ALA A 805 21.24 13.04 11.29
C ALA A 805 22.62 12.84 10.63
N THR A 806 23.04 13.72 9.70
CA THR A 806 24.27 13.52 8.91
C THR A 806 25.54 13.65 9.75
N GLU A 807 25.58 14.56 10.72
CA GLU A 807 26.74 14.76 11.60
C GLU A 807 26.95 13.56 12.55
N GLY A 808 25.88 12.84 12.91
CA GLY A 808 25.97 11.55 13.60
C GLY A 808 26.57 10.44 12.71
N MET A 809 26.26 10.43 11.40
CA MET A 809 26.80 9.45 10.46
C MET A 809 28.29 9.71 10.20
N ILE A 810 28.68 10.98 10.07
CA ILE A 810 30.09 11.41 10.01
C ILE A 810 30.82 10.94 11.27
N SER A 811 30.24 11.14 12.46
CA SER A 811 30.84 10.71 13.73
C SER A 811 31.04 9.19 13.81
N ALA A 812 30.12 8.39 13.27
CA ALA A 812 30.26 6.93 13.19
C ALA A 812 31.34 6.50 12.18
N ALA A 813 31.45 7.18 11.04
CA ALA A 813 32.50 6.93 10.05
C ALA A 813 33.90 7.30 10.58
N THR A 814 34.04 8.42 11.32
CA THR A 814 35.26 8.79 12.06
C THR A 814 35.67 7.68 13.03
N TRP A 815 34.72 7.25 13.87
CA TRP A 815 34.98 6.19 14.85
C TRP A 815 35.46 4.90 14.17
N ALA A 816 34.83 4.51 13.06
CA ALA A 816 35.20 3.33 12.30
C ALA A 816 36.63 3.41 11.76
N ARG A 817 36.94 4.49 11.02
CA ARG A 817 38.25 4.76 10.42
C ARG A 817 39.38 4.73 11.46
N GLU A 818 39.18 5.36 12.61
CA GLU A 818 40.21 5.54 13.64
C GLU A 818 40.45 4.29 14.49
N HIS A 819 39.39 3.52 14.76
CA HIS A 819 39.48 2.29 15.56
C HIS A 819 39.65 1.02 14.72
N LYS A 820 39.88 1.18 13.40
CA LYS A 820 40.00 0.10 12.41
C LYS A 820 38.82 -0.89 12.42
N LYS A 821 37.61 -0.40 12.72
CA LYS A 821 36.37 -1.21 12.69
C LYS A 821 35.86 -1.31 11.26
N PRO A 822 35.60 -2.51 10.71
CA PRO A 822 34.96 -2.69 9.41
C PRO A 822 33.82 -1.70 9.14
N TYR A 823 33.91 -0.99 8.02
CA TYR A 823 32.95 0.03 7.59
C TYR A 823 32.41 -0.28 6.20
N LEU A 824 31.08 -0.22 6.05
CA LEU A 824 30.42 -0.17 4.75
C LEU A 824 29.52 1.07 4.68
N GLY A 825 29.78 1.92 3.69
CA GLY A 825 28.93 3.06 3.34
C GLY A 825 28.22 2.80 2.02
N VAL A 826 26.90 2.94 1.97
CA VAL A 826 26.08 2.74 0.76
C VAL A 826 25.38 4.04 0.36
N CYS A 827 25.54 4.45 -0.90
CA CYS A 827 25.00 5.69 -1.46
C CYS A 827 25.39 6.89 -0.57
N LEU A 828 24.45 7.47 0.19
CA LEU A 828 24.74 8.48 1.22
C LEU A 828 25.88 8.07 2.17
N GLY A 829 26.01 6.80 2.55
CA GLY A 829 27.10 6.34 3.43
C GLY A 829 28.49 6.44 2.82
N MET A 830 28.61 6.42 1.49
CA MET A 830 29.87 6.69 0.77
C MET A 830 30.16 8.19 0.76
N GLN A 831 29.16 9.02 0.47
CA GLN A 831 29.25 10.48 0.48
C GLN A 831 29.62 11.04 1.88
N ILE A 832 29.04 10.47 2.94
CA ILE A 832 29.38 10.77 4.34
C ILE A 832 30.84 10.44 4.64
N ALA A 833 31.36 9.31 4.16
CA ALA A 833 32.76 8.93 4.36
C ALA A 833 33.74 9.84 3.62
N VAL A 834 33.38 10.33 2.42
CA VAL A 834 34.18 11.36 1.71
C VAL A 834 34.23 12.67 2.50
N ILE A 835 33.08 13.14 3.01
CA ILE A 835 32.99 14.35 3.84
C ILE A 835 33.79 14.20 5.14
N GLU A 836 33.69 13.04 5.81
CA GLU A 836 34.44 12.70 7.02
C GLU A 836 35.95 12.80 6.79
N TYR A 837 36.44 12.13 5.73
CA TYR A 837 37.86 12.08 5.41
C TYR A 837 38.40 13.48 5.07
N ALA A 838 37.64 14.28 4.33
CA ALA A 838 38.01 15.64 4.00
C ALA A 838 38.13 16.55 5.23
N ARG A 839 37.16 16.48 6.15
CA ARG A 839 37.18 17.26 7.40
C ARG A 839 38.33 16.84 8.30
N ASN A 840 38.57 15.54 8.47
CA ASN A 840 39.45 15.04 9.53
C ASN A 840 40.88 14.73 9.07
N VAL A 841 41.09 14.31 7.82
CA VAL A 841 42.41 14.03 7.25
C VAL A 841 42.91 15.17 6.36
N CYS A 842 42.11 15.62 5.38
CA CYS A 842 42.53 16.69 4.45
C CYS A 842 42.41 18.11 5.04
N GLY A 843 41.83 18.28 6.23
CA GLY A 843 41.73 19.56 6.95
C GLY A 843 40.63 20.51 6.47
N ILE A 844 39.77 20.11 5.53
CA ILE A 844 38.70 20.94 4.95
C ILE A 844 37.49 20.96 5.92
N LYS A 845 37.58 21.76 6.99
CA LYS A 845 36.66 21.67 8.14
C LYS A 845 35.20 22.02 7.83
N ASP A 846 34.91 22.81 6.80
CA ASP A 846 33.56 23.19 6.36
C ASP A 846 33.01 22.28 5.23
N ALA A 847 33.74 21.23 4.84
CA ALA A 847 33.32 20.31 3.78
C ALA A 847 31.90 19.74 4.02
N THR A 848 31.08 19.76 2.97
CA THR A 848 29.68 19.31 3.04
C THR A 848 29.13 18.91 1.65
N SER A 849 27.92 18.35 1.65
CA SER A 849 27.10 18.19 0.45
C SER A 849 26.28 19.44 0.14
N GLU A 850 26.11 19.69 -1.15
CA GLU A 850 25.15 20.66 -1.70
C GLU A 850 23.69 20.33 -1.34
N GLU A 851 23.35 19.05 -1.09
CA GLU A 851 22.04 18.65 -0.54
C GLU A 851 21.82 19.22 0.87
N PHE A 852 22.89 19.34 1.68
CA PHE A 852 22.80 19.78 3.07
C PHE A 852 22.94 21.30 3.21
N ASN A 853 23.74 21.93 2.34
CA ASN A 853 23.89 23.38 2.27
C ASN A 853 24.31 23.83 0.85
N GLY A 854 23.35 24.33 0.08
CA GLY A 854 23.58 24.86 -1.27
C GLY A 854 24.40 26.17 -1.32
N GLU A 855 24.63 26.83 -0.18
CA GLU A 855 25.44 28.06 -0.08
C GLU A 855 26.86 27.80 0.46
N ALA A 856 27.22 26.54 0.74
CA ALA A 856 28.55 26.19 1.21
C ALA A 856 29.65 26.49 0.17
N GLN A 857 30.84 26.86 0.65
CA GLN A 857 32.02 27.06 -0.19
C GLN A 857 32.61 25.71 -0.61
N ASN A 858 32.96 24.86 0.36
CA ASN A 858 33.55 23.54 0.10
C ASN A 858 32.47 22.45 -0.13
N LYS A 859 31.83 22.51 -1.30
CA LYS A 859 30.92 21.47 -1.82
C LYS A 859 31.71 20.29 -2.36
N LEU A 860 31.95 19.31 -1.49
CA LEU A 860 32.65 18.07 -1.87
C LEU A 860 31.71 17.03 -2.49
N ILE A 861 30.41 17.13 -2.19
CA ILE A 861 29.36 16.36 -2.84
C ILE A 861 28.45 17.37 -3.54
N MET A 862 28.31 17.24 -4.86
CA MET A 862 27.65 18.23 -5.73
C MET A 862 26.54 17.61 -6.57
N PHE A 863 25.56 18.41 -6.98
CA PHE A 863 24.48 17.97 -7.87
C PHE A 863 25.01 17.78 -9.30
N MET A 864 25.14 16.52 -9.73
CA MET A 864 25.64 16.16 -11.07
C MET A 864 24.70 15.13 -11.74
N PRO A 865 23.48 15.58 -12.10
CA PRO A 865 22.46 14.73 -12.71
C PRO A 865 22.92 14.13 -14.04
N GLU A 866 22.26 13.05 -14.45
CA GLU A 866 22.41 12.57 -15.83
C GLU A 866 21.60 13.48 -16.78
N VAL A 867 22.11 13.63 -18.01
CA VAL A 867 21.44 14.39 -19.08
C VAL A 867 21.07 13.42 -20.18
N ASP A 868 19.83 12.94 -20.12
CA ASP A 868 19.22 12.17 -21.20
C ASP A 868 18.77 13.10 -22.35
N LYS A 869 18.86 12.61 -23.59
CA LYS A 869 18.37 13.30 -24.78
C LYS A 869 16.86 13.16 -24.98
N THR A 870 16.22 12.17 -24.35
CA THR A 870 14.76 11.95 -24.43
C THR A 870 14.01 12.64 -23.28
N THR A 871 14.56 12.58 -22.07
CA THR A 871 14.00 13.18 -20.85
C THR A 871 14.56 14.58 -20.63
N MET A 872 13.80 15.61 -21.02
CA MET A 872 14.17 17.03 -20.82
C MET A 872 14.18 17.41 -19.33
N GLY A 873 15.34 17.30 -18.68
CA GLY A 873 15.54 17.73 -17.30
C GLY A 873 16.86 17.26 -16.68
N ALA A 874 16.98 17.44 -15.37
CA ALA A 874 18.06 16.88 -14.56
C ALA A 874 17.62 15.50 -14.04
N SER A 875 17.98 14.42 -14.74
CA SER A 875 17.54 13.06 -14.37
C SER A 875 18.39 12.46 -13.24
N MET A 876 17.81 11.49 -12.53
CA MET A 876 18.49 10.72 -11.49
C MET A 876 19.38 9.65 -12.15
N ARG A 877 20.59 9.42 -11.61
CA ARG A 877 21.40 8.24 -11.95
C ARG A 877 20.73 7.00 -11.37
N LEU A 878 20.11 6.22 -12.24
CA LEU A 878 19.09 5.23 -11.90
C LEU A 878 19.25 3.95 -12.73
N GLY A 879 18.96 2.80 -12.13
CA GLY A 879 19.06 1.49 -12.80
C GLY A 879 20.48 0.94 -12.86
N LEU A 880 20.70 -0.06 -13.72
CA LEU A 880 21.98 -0.75 -13.85
C LEU A 880 22.99 0.12 -14.61
N ARG A 881 24.17 0.36 -14.02
CA ARG A 881 25.29 1.07 -14.67
C ARG A 881 26.60 0.26 -14.51
N PRO A 882 27.55 0.43 -15.45
CA PRO A 882 28.90 -0.12 -15.28
C PRO A 882 29.70 0.71 -14.27
N THR A 883 30.50 0.01 -13.47
CA THR A 883 31.56 0.60 -12.64
C THR A 883 32.88 -0.06 -13.00
N LEU A 884 33.84 0.75 -13.44
CA LEU A 884 35.16 0.33 -13.92
C LEU A 884 36.21 0.46 -12.80
N PHE A 885 36.82 -0.67 -12.42
CA PHE A 885 37.94 -0.69 -11.49
C PHE A 885 39.19 -0.05 -12.14
N GLN A 886 39.84 0.83 -11.39
CA GLN A 886 40.93 1.67 -11.92
C GLN A 886 42.27 0.92 -11.96
N PRO A 887 43.16 1.15 -12.94
CA PRO A 887 44.52 0.61 -12.91
C PRO A 887 45.26 1.03 -11.64
N GLY A 888 45.95 0.10 -10.98
CA GLY A 888 46.58 0.34 -9.66
C GLY A 888 45.67 0.03 -8.46
N SER A 889 44.43 -0.41 -8.71
CA SER A 889 43.47 -0.87 -7.68
C SER A 889 43.59 -2.36 -7.35
N GLU A 890 44.60 -3.08 -7.82
CA GLU A 890 44.70 -4.55 -7.68
C GLU A 890 44.82 -5.03 -6.22
N TRP A 891 45.07 -4.10 -5.29
CA TRP A 891 45.05 -4.32 -3.83
C TRP A 891 43.65 -4.17 -3.20
N SER A 892 42.65 -3.68 -3.94
CA SER A 892 41.27 -3.47 -3.48
C SER A 892 40.66 -4.78 -2.98
N ARG A 893 40.18 -4.77 -1.73
CA ARG A 893 39.56 -5.95 -1.13
C ARG A 893 38.18 -6.21 -1.73
N LEU A 894 37.50 -5.16 -2.22
CA LEU A 894 36.27 -5.36 -2.97
C LEU A 894 36.52 -6.00 -4.34
N ARG A 895 37.51 -5.51 -5.12
CA ARG A 895 37.86 -6.08 -6.43
C ARG A 895 38.29 -7.55 -6.33
N ALA A 896 38.99 -7.91 -5.26
CA ALA A 896 39.36 -9.29 -4.96
C ALA A 896 38.14 -10.24 -4.81
N LEU A 897 37.03 -9.76 -4.20
CA LEU A 897 35.77 -10.51 -4.05
C LEU A 897 34.95 -10.61 -5.34
N TYR A 898 35.17 -9.71 -6.32
CA TYR A 898 34.70 -9.89 -7.70
C TYR A 898 35.72 -10.66 -8.57
N ALA A 899 36.60 -11.47 -7.95
CA ALA A 899 37.61 -12.29 -8.61
C ALA A 899 38.55 -11.52 -9.57
N GLY A 900 38.82 -10.24 -9.28
CA GLY A 900 39.78 -9.42 -10.04
C GLY A 900 39.22 -8.75 -11.30
N LYS A 901 37.92 -8.89 -11.60
CA LYS A 901 37.25 -8.27 -12.76
C LYS A 901 37.57 -6.78 -12.92
N GLU A 902 37.57 -6.33 -14.16
CA GLU A 902 37.80 -4.91 -14.53
C GLU A 902 36.51 -4.09 -14.46
N GLU A 903 35.36 -4.72 -14.70
CA GLU A 903 34.02 -4.09 -14.70
C GLU A 903 33.06 -4.88 -13.79
N ILE A 904 32.19 -4.14 -13.08
CA ILE A 904 31.01 -4.69 -12.38
C ILE A 904 29.77 -3.90 -12.79
N LEU A 905 28.62 -4.58 -12.80
CA LEU A 905 27.32 -3.98 -13.10
C LEU A 905 26.48 -3.92 -11.83
N GLU A 906 26.15 -2.72 -11.37
CA GLU A 906 25.45 -2.47 -10.11
C GLU A 906 24.30 -1.47 -10.30
N ARG A 907 23.35 -1.42 -9.36
CA ARG A 907 22.13 -0.59 -9.49
C ARG A 907 22.25 0.72 -8.70
N HIS A 908 21.96 1.85 -9.34
CA HIS A 908 22.08 3.20 -8.77
C HIS A 908 20.70 3.82 -8.50
N ARG A 909 20.64 4.77 -7.56
CA ARG A 909 19.44 5.56 -7.22
C ARG A 909 19.80 6.91 -6.57
N HIS A 910 20.55 7.76 -7.27
CA HIS A 910 21.11 8.99 -6.66
C HIS A 910 21.23 10.18 -7.64
N ARG A 911 21.56 11.36 -7.11
CA ARG A 911 21.61 12.65 -7.85
C ARG A 911 22.86 13.49 -7.55
N TYR A 912 23.71 13.02 -6.64
CA TYR A 912 24.76 13.79 -6.01
C TYR A 912 26.06 13.00 -6.01
N GLU A 913 27.10 13.56 -6.62
CA GLU A 913 28.38 12.87 -6.87
C GLU A 913 29.51 13.54 -6.10
N VAL A 914 30.64 12.85 -5.95
CA VAL A 914 31.89 13.48 -5.50
C VAL A 914 32.33 14.55 -6.51
N ASN A 915 32.57 15.76 -6.02
CA ASN A 915 33.00 16.88 -6.86
C ASN A 915 34.43 16.62 -7.41
N PRO A 916 34.62 16.59 -8.74
CA PRO A 916 35.92 16.30 -9.36
C PRO A 916 37.07 17.20 -8.90
N ASP A 917 36.80 18.46 -8.56
CA ASP A 917 37.80 19.44 -8.12
C ASP A 917 38.56 19.01 -6.85
N TYR A 918 37.96 18.13 -6.04
CA TYR A 918 38.53 17.67 -4.76
C TYR A 918 39.20 16.29 -4.84
N ILE A 919 39.06 15.54 -5.95
CA ILE A 919 39.57 14.18 -6.09
C ILE A 919 41.07 14.09 -5.78
N GLU A 920 41.88 14.93 -6.45
CA GLU A 920 43.34 14.92 -6.29
C GLU A 920 43.77 15.24 -4.85
N THR A 921 42.99 16.05 -4.12
CA THR A 921 43.24 16.39 -2.72
C THR A 921 42.90 15.23 -1.76
N LEU A 922 41.85 14.46 -2.08
CA LEU A 922 41.43 13.28 -1.31
C LEU A 922 42.39 12.09 -1.55
N GLU A 923 42.82 11.88 -2.80
CA GLU A 923 43.81 10.85 -3.16
C GLU A 923 45.18 11.14 -2.53
N LYS A 924 45.66 12.40 -2.59
CA LYS A 924 46.87 12.83 -1.85
C LYS A 924 46.72 12.69 -0.33
N GLY A 925 45.50 12.77 0.19
CA GLY A 925 45.17 12.50 1.59
C GLY A 925 45.15 11.00 1.95
N GLY A 926 45.14 10.09 0.97
CA GLY A 926 45.13 8.64 1.16
C GLY A 926 43.79 7.93 0.94
N LEU A 927 42.71 8.65 0.59
CA LEU A 927 41.43 8.05 0.22
C LEU A 927 41.46 7.66 -1.27
N SER A 928 41.39 6.35 -1.57
CA SER A 928 41.57 5.86 -2.93
C SER A 928 40.23 5.62 -3.64
N PHE A 929 40.03 6.23 -4.81
CA PHE A 929 38.87 5.97 -5.67
C PHE A 929 39.13 4.76 -6.58
N VAL A 930 38.78 3.57 -6.09
CA VAL A 930 39.11 2.30 -6.77
C VAL A 930 38.18 1.96 -7.93
N GLY A 931 36.99 2.57 -8.01
CA GLY A 931 36.01 2.35 -9.09
C GLY A 931 35.34 3.66 -9.52
N LYS A 932 35.08 3.80 -10.84
CA LYS A 932 34.49 5.00 -11.48
C LYS A 932 33.42 4.64 -12.50
N ASP A 933 32.64 5.61 -12.98
CA ASP A 933 31.74 5.41 -14.12
C ASP A 933 32.50 5.20 -15.45
N ASP A 934 31.75 4.82 -16.50
CA ASP A 934 32.23 4.60 -17.86
C ASP A 934 32.83 5.86 -18.51
N ALA A 935 32.39 7.05 -18.07
CA ALA A 935 32.98 8.32 -18.45
C ALA A 935 34.29 8.64 -17.69
N GLY A 936 34.60 7.94 -16.59
CA GLY A 936 35.71 8.23 -15.69
C GLY A 936 35.56 9.50 -14.85
N VAL A 937 34.36 10.09 -14.82
CA VAL A 937 34.05 11.39 -14.19
C VAL A 937 33.48 11.19 -12.78
N ARG A 938 32.62 10.19 -12.58
CA ARG A 938 32.03 9.88 -11.27
C ARG A 938 32.88 8.89 -10.51
N MET A 939 33.00 9.11 -9.20
CA MET A 939 33.67 8.20 -8.29
C MET A 939 32.62 7.28 -7.65
N GLU A 940 32.66 5.99 -7.97
CA GLU A 940 31.61 5.03 -7.59
C GLU A 940 32.01 4.15 -6.40
N VAL A 941 33.31 3.95 -6.16
CA VAL A 941 33.86 3.16 -5.04
C VAL A 941 35.08 3.83 -4.41
N ILE A 942 35.10 3.91 -3.07
CA ILE A 942 36.27 4.29 -2.26
C ILE A 942 36.77 3.15 -1.37
N GLU A 943 38.09 3.05 -1.21
CA GLU A 943 38.77 2.23 -0.21
C GLU A 943 39.87 2.99 0.55
N ILE A 944 40.10 2.61 1.82
CA ILE A 944 41.30 2.98 2.59
C ILE A 944 42.19 1.74 2.74
N LYS A 945 43.39 1.81 2.15
CA LYS A 945 44.32 0.68 2.00
C LYS A 945 44.75 0.04 3.34
N ASP A 946 45.18 0.87 4.29
CA ASP A 946 45.73 0.43 5.57
C ASP A 946 44.68 0.14 6.66
N HIS A 947 43.40 0.12 6.27
CA HIS A 947 42.26 -0.23 7.11
C HIS A 947 41.75 -1.63 6.72
N PRO A 948 41.36 -2.53 7.66
CA PRO A 948 41.00 -3.92 7.34
C PRO A 948 39.83 -4.04 6.35
N TRP A 949 38.78 -3.24 6.54
CA TRP A 949 37.71 -3.07 5.56
C TRP A 949 37.07 -1.69 5.74
N PHE A 950 37.34 -0.74 4.84
CA PHE A 950 36.64 0.55 4.79
C PHE A 950 36.24 0.78 3.35
N VAL A 951 34.99 0.42 3.04
CA VAL A 951 34.46 0.47 1.67
C VAL A 951 33.27 1.42 1.65
N GLY A 952 33.30 2.39 0.73
CA GLY A 952 32.13 3.18 0.37
C GLY A 952 31.76 2.89 -1.07
N VAL A 953 30.50 2.57 -1.34
CA VAL A 953 29.94 2.42 -2.68
C VAL A 953 28.79 3.38 -2.89
N GLN A 954 28.74 3.99 -4.06
CA GLN A 954 27.71 4.98 -4.43
C GLN A 954 26.46 4.30 -5.03
N PHE A 955 26.60 3.10 -5.60
CA PHE A 955 25.49 2.19 -5.94
C PHE A 955 24.83 1.55 -4.69
N HIS A 956 23.72 0.85 -4.92
CA HIS A 956 22.94 0.11 -3.93
C HIS A 956 23.15 -1.42 -4.10
N PRO A 957 24.21 -2.00 -3.51
CA PRO A 957 24.54 -3.42 -3.65
C PRO A 957 23.45 -4.38 -3.13
N GLU A 958 22.52 -3.91 -2.31
CA GLU A 958 21.44 -4.71 -1.71
C GLU A 958 20.34 -5.13 -2.70
N TYR A 959 20.22 -4.48 -3.86
CA TYR A 959 19.26 -4.88 -4.89
C TYR A 959 19.71 -6.12 -5.68
N LEU A 960 21.02 -6.30 -5.88
CA LEU A 960 21.60 -7.44 -6.60
C LEU A 960 21.99 -8.62 -5.71
N SER A 961 21.89 -8.52 -4.39
CA SER A 961 22.08 -9.70 -3.52
C SER A 961 21.05 -10.78 -3.83
N ARG A 962 21.50 -12.04 -3.91
CA ARG A 962 20.67 -13.25 -4.01
C ARG A 962 20.90 -14.12 -2.77
N VAL A 963 20.05 -15.13 -2.54
CA VAL A 963 20.18 -16.01 -1.36
C VAL A 963 21.40 -16.92 -1.46
N LEU A 964 21.66 -17.50 -2.64
CA LEU A 964 22.80 -18.39 -2.89
C LEU A 964 24.06 -17.64 -3.37
N ASP A 965 23.90 -16.39 -3.83
CA ASP A 965 24.99 -15.51 -4.26
C ASP A 965 24.85 -14.13 -3.58
N PRO A 966 25.41 -13.94 -2.38
CA PRO A 966 25.30 -12.68 -1.64
C PRO A 966 26.04 -11.54 -2.35
N SER A 967 25.58 -10.31 -2.11
CA SER A 967 26.23 -9.12 -2.67
C SER A 967 27.62 -8.88 -2.07
N ARG A 968 28.60 -8.54 -2.92
CA ARG A 968 30.03 -8.61 -2.58
C ARG A 968 30.47 -7.57 -1.53
N PRO A 969 29.98 -6.30 -1.56
CA PRO A 969 30.25 -5.35 -0.48
C PRO A 969 29.73 -5.83 0.89
N TYR A 970 28.52 -6.40 0.93
CA TYR A 970 27.95 -6.95 2.17
C TYR A 970 28.67 -8.20 2.65
N LEU A 971 29.02 -9.12 1.73
CA LEU A 971 29.79 -10.32 2.03
C LEU A 971 31.17 -9.97 2.62
N GLY A 972 31.92 -9.06 1.97
CA GLY A 972 33.23 -8.63 2.45
C GLY A 972 33.16 -7.89 3.79
N PHE A 973 32.15 -7.02 3.96
CA PHE A 973 31.89 -6.33 5.23
C PHE A 973 31.59 -7.29 6.38
N VAL A 974 30.72 -8.27 6.16
CA VAL A 974 30.40 -9.31 7.16
C VAL A 974 31.60 -10.22 7.42
N ALA A 975 32.30 -10.66 6.38
CA ALA A 975 33.49 -11.50 6.51
C ALA A 975 34.61 -10.78 7.28
N ALA A 976 34.84 -9.49 7.03
CA ALA A 976 35.77 -8.66 7.80
C ALA A 976 35.32 -8.53 9.27
N SER A 977 34.02 -8.29 9.50
CA SER A 977 33.43 -8.21 10.85
C SER A 977 33.47 -9.54 11.61
N ALA A 978 33.57 -10.66 10.89
CA ALA A 978 33.67 -12.03 11.45
C ALA A 978 35.11 -12.57 11.52
N GLY A 979 36.11 -11.84 11.03
CA GLY A 979 37.51 -12.28 10.97
C GLY A 979 37.82 -13.33 9.89
N MET A 980 36.98 -13.45 8.85
CA MET A 980 37.01 -14.50 7.82
C MET A 980 37.26 -13.96 6.40
N LEU A 981 37.64 -12.69 6.23
CA LEU A 981 37.76 -12.07 4.91
C LEU A 981 38.73 -12.82 3.97
N ASP A 982 39.88 -13.25 4.47
CA ASP A 982 40.92 -13.94 3.67
C ASP A 982 40.53 -15.37 3.26
N GLU A 983 39.58 -15.99 3.98
CA GLU A 983 38.99 -17.29 3.65
C GLU A 983 37.94 -17.11 2.54
N ILE A 984 36.97 -16.22 2.77
CA ILE A 984 35.89 -15.93 1.81
C ILE A 984 36.42 -15.36 0.49
N THR A 985 37.44 -14.49 0.53
CA THR A 985 38.07 -13.95 -0.69
C THR A 985 38.77 -15.06 -1.48
N ARG A 986 39.43 -16.01 -0.79
CA ARG A 986 40.09 -17.14 -1.43
C ARG A 986 39.10 -18.08 -2.10
N ASP A 987 37.97 -18.39 -1.44
CA ASP A 987 36.91 -19.23 -2.01
C ASP A 987 36.42 -18.69 -3.38
N TYR A 988 36.19 -17.38 -3.48
CA TYR A 988 35.74 -16.74 -4.72
C TYR A 988 36.84 -16.70 -5.80
N GLN A 989 38.11 -16.52 -5.40
CA GLN A 989 39.25 -16.56 -6.32
C GLN A 989 39.58 -17.98 -6.82
N SER A 990 39.52 -19.00 -5.96
CA SER A 990 39.80 -20.40 -6.35
C SER A 990 38.67 -20.99 -7.19
N GLY A 991 37.41 -20.72 -6.85
CA GLY A 991 36.28 -21.18 -7.65
C GLY A 991 36.29 -20.64 -9.10
N ALA A 992 36.91 -19.47 -9.33
CA ALA A 992 37.11 -18.92 -10.68
C ALA A 992 38.22 -19.65 -11.45
N ALA A 993 39.16 -20.29 -10.76
CA ALA A 993 40.17 -21.17 -11.38
C ALA A 993 39.64 -22.60 -11.63
N ASP A 994 38.79 -23.12 -10.73
CA ASP A 994 38.22 -24.47 -10.81
C ASP A 994 36.93 -24.56 -11.66
N GLY A 995 36.41 -23.44 -12.19
CA GLY A 995 35.14 -23.39 -12.93
C GLY A 995 33.90 -23.72 -12.09
N LEU A 996 34.01 -23.61 -10.76
CA LEU A 996 33.02 -24.03 -9.76
C LEU A 996 32.60 -22.90 -8.80
N SER A 997 32.97 -21.65 -9.10
CA SER A 997 32.47 -20.46 -8.41
C SER A 997 30.99 -20.17 -8.71
N ALA A 998 30.50 -19.05 -8.17
CA ALA A 998 29.21 -18.46 -8.49
C ALA A 998 28.95 -18.19 -9.99
N GLU A 999 29.89 -18.42 -10.91
CA GLU A 999 29.61 -18.50 -12.35
C GLU A 999 28.55 -19.57 -12.70
N GLY A 1000 28.47 -20.66 -11.93
CA GLY A 1000 27.37 -21.64 -12.05
C GLY A 1000 25.99 -21.11 -11.59
N ILE A 1001 25.98 -20.04 -10.78
CA ILE A 1001 24.79 -19.32 -10.31
C ILE A 1001 24.73 -17.96 -11.02
N ALA A 1002 24.64 -17.98 -12.35
CA ALA A 1002 24.42 -16.78 -13.16
C ALA A 1002 23.28 -15.94 -12.56
N ASN A 1003 23.55 -14.65 -12.31
CA ASN A 1003 22.78 -13.81 -11.39
C ASN A 1003 21.56 -13.12 -12.05
N GLY A 1004 21.18 -13.52 -13.26
CA GLY A 1004 20.17 -12.86 -14.09
C GLY A 1004 20.64 -11.56 -14.76
N VAL A 1005 21.93 -11.19 -14.65
CA VAL A 1005 22.47 -9.94 -15.22
C VAL A 1005 23.37 -10.21 -16.44
N ASN A 1006 23.87 -11.44 -16.61
CA ASN A 1006 24.89 -11.76 -17.62
C ASN A 1006 24.37 -11.74 -19.07
N GLY A 1007 23.05 -11.65 -19.28
CA GLY A 1007 22.41 -11.48 -20.59
C GLY A 1007 21.91 -10.06 -20.92
N LEU A 1008 21.98 -9.10 -19.99
CA LEU A 1008 21.35 -7.78 -20.16
C LEU A 1008 22.23 -6.81 -20.96
N LYS A 1009 21.71 -6.30 -22.07
CA LYS A 1009 22.30 -5.17 -22.79
C LYS A 1009 21.94 -3.85 -22.09
N ILE A 1010 22.95 -3.10 -21.68
CA ILE A 1010 22.78 -1.73 -21.19
C ILE A 1010 22.37 -0.85 -22.39
N ASN A 1011 21.33 -0.03 -22.20
CA ASN A 1011 20.60 0.70 -23.24
C ASN A 1011 19.84 -0.21 -24.22
N GLY A 1012 18.55 -0.43 -23.94
CA GLY A 1012 17.60 -0.86 -24.97
C GLY A 1012 17.11 0.36 -25.76
N ASP A 1013 17.25 0.34 -27.09
CA ASP A 1013 16.64 1.35 -27.96
C ASP A 1013 15.11 1.29 -27.83
N ALA A 1014 14.51 2.32 -27.23
CA ALA A 1014 13.08 2.45 -27.05
C ALA A 1014 12.36 2.61 -28.40
N SER A 1015 11.95 1.49 -28.98
CA SER A 1015 11.41 1.38 -30.34
C SER A 1015 10.07 0.62 -30.38
N PHE A 1016 9.06 1.18 -29.70
CA PHE A 1016 7.64 0.84 -29.82
C PHE A 1016 6.77 2.09 -29.69
#